data_AF-A0A943F5J5-F1
#
_entry.id   AF-A0A943F5J5-F1
#
_cell.length_a   1.000
_cell.length_b   1.000
_cell.length_c   1.000
_cell.angle_alpha   90.00
_cell.angle_beta   90.00
_cell.angle_gamma   90.00
#
_symmetry.space_group_name_H-M   'P 1'
#
loop_
_entity.id
_entity.type
_entity.pdbx_description
1 polymer ?
#
loop_
_entity_poly.entity_id
_entity_poly.type
_entity_poly.pdbx_seq_one_letter_code
_entity_poly.pdbx_strand_id
1 'polypeptide(L)'
;MLNEFYKYIANNIISYFQSHADTILPGERYSLNLDTEEMVTGVVQALFEKTKVDGIQGTYQYETVYRTFTIQLSANMEVVVAAKYKGVTENFLTTLRNAELTDQHFPILMITYSSIDTITSGTGDLSANGMPFHATSIISKIKDDIATAQLSESDQALLELELERKQKDRFSDHSSLYEYSNMLTVLGRGFVEKSDFASFGLLYDDQLNAFPKDKLKGRLQENHRVFDHIDWVVKHANIEDSLEKEYDKQFIDRLVTAKKKGLPWHEGFTFEQVKGAHDRLEKKLNNPLEIQDEWITVYSNSALEYNFAPDQLVFIRPDGETKAKLRRKNILIYNPDLRSDVTVHLKSNIAIRDSWVDCIGAQYELSSKEININLKPEGCTFARVAIVPSDENPDYLIKICVLNVRPQYLENIQTNYRLDVPKFIKRSKIQIIGLNRILTINPGYEDVITESLKQGEKYSCNYNQTLQFLTSDEEINSDSDTIDFQIKCGAVEIPLEICDEAIKPVEITGIRAFQLKYQNKRGMEYRDHRIISGTKEYFAKAAFQESLERENTLIQNKWLAAFDTITEISECQLNIPEPVYTAYINYIEEFKKMRQLPSLAYLSGSLLERAKVYVSAVLEELNKIQAGDTLSNEQNDLLWLGCIIMDHDEHTIAMSPLHPLNVAYQLALLEEKNTGDVRDQLIEKLSALYLVPYIKDKDKNLYHAIEQRHSPEWRLYAPLINKSYRGSRNFVQKLVSDKIEQYISHFTFLFDDLGNDTFCINLVNMGDCREVLLGLIQFFVKELKTNTDLDQLMHFTINIYSQTNGYNDFSVLSDQKKLREYIENYGRGIEDSGEMALILSKNIRCYYRSSKEATYQYAHLAFYEMESSEDRGTSRMDSIATGMALGGLISGTPSVLNYDWYKTGFGTKFAKKTTLSQLAKIYNAMFRVAFSGSSYEPESAIFTEISRSEEGLLGKIYDSSNWVVFVDPKVDLSFFTADQNHQDLTIIHYSDQYTSSSGYDDITVTKKIAAV
;
A
#
# COMPACT_ATOMS: atom_id res chain seq x y z
N MET A 1 -30.44 -11.89 -48.89
CA MET A 1 -29.16 -12.46 -48.44
C MET A 1 -29.02 -13.94 -48.80
N LEU A 2 -29.98 -14.82 -48.48
CA LEU A 2 -29.82 -16.28 -48.66
C LEU A 2 -29.68 -16.80 -50.11
N ASN A 3 -29.94 -15.98 -51.15
CA ASN A 3 -29.79 -16.41 -52.54
C ASN A 3 -28.34 -16.84 -52.90
N GLU A 4 -27.32 -16.16 -52.37
CA GLU A 4 -25.93 -16.54 -52.64
C GLU A 4 -25.54 -17.81 -51.87
N PHE A 5 -26.07 -18.00 -50.67
CA PHE A 5 -25.95 -19.24 -49.91
C PHE A 5 -26.52 -20.46 -50.68
N TYR A 6 -27.71 -20.33 -51.30
CA TYR A 6 -28.30 -21.42 -52.09
C TYR A 6 -27.51 -21.72 -53.37
N LYS A 7 -27.00 -20.69 -54.06
CA LYS A 7 -26.12 -20.87 -55.22
C LYS A 7 -24.83 -21.61 -54.86
N TYR A 8 -24.25 -21.31 -53.70
CA TYR A 8 -23.06 -22.00 -53.22
C TYR A 8 -23.30 -23.51 -53.06
N ILE A 9 -24.41 -23.92 -52.43
CA ILE A 9 -24.79 -25.33 -52.28
C ILE A 9 -25.02 -25.98 -53.66
N ALA A 10 -25.75 -25.31 -54.55
CA ALA A 10 -26.02 -25.80 -55.91
C ALA A 10 -24.73 -26.04 -56.72
N ASN A 11 -23.77 -25.12 -56.65
CA ASN A 11 -22.48 -25.23 -57.31
C ASN A 11 -21.67 -26.44 -56.79
N ASN A 12 -21.70 -26.69 -55.48
CA ASN A 12 -21.01 -27.84 -54.89
C ASN A 12 -21.65 -29.18 -55.28
N ILE A 13 -22.99 -29.25 -55.37
CA ILE A 13 -23.69 -30.43 -55.89
C ILE A 13 -23.24 -30.72 -57.33
N ILE A 14 -23.28 -29.72 -58.21
CA ILE A 14 -22.90 -29.89 -59.62
C ILE A 14 -21.42 -30.30 -59.73
N SER A 15 -20.54 -29.61 -59.00
CA SER A 15 -19.09 -29.91 -59.01
C SER A 15 -18.81 -31.33 -58.53
N TYR A 16 -19.53 -31.82 -57.52
CA TYR A 16 -19.40 -33.20 -57.05
C TYR A 16 -19.78 -34.20 -58.14
N PHE A 17 -20.97 -34.09 -58.73
CA PHE A 17 -21.43 -35.03 -59.75
C PHE A 17 -20.58 -34.98 -61.04
N GLN A 18 -20.10 -33.80 -61.45
CA GLN A 18 -19.22 -33.65 -62.62
C GLN A 18 -17.83 -34.22 -62.38
N SER A 19 -17.24 -33.98 -61.20
CA SER A 19 -15.90 -34.54 -60.87
C SER A 19 -15.90 -36.06 -60.69
N HIS A 20 -17.07 -36.65 -60.41
CA HIS A 20 -17.25 -38.09 -60.22
C HIS A 20 -17.98 -38.77 -61.38
N ALA A 21 -18.14 -38.08 -62.51
CA ALA A 21 -18.91 -38.58 -63.66
C ALA A 21 -18.47 -39.96 -64.16
N ASP A 22 -17.17 -40.27 -64.10
CA ASP A 22 -16.61 -41.55 -64.53
C ASP A 22 -16.81 -42.69 -63.51
N THR A 23 -17.21 -42.36 -62.27
CA THR A 23 -17.36 -43.32 -61.17
C THR A 23 -18.82 -43.63 -60.82
N ILE A 24 -19.76 -42.78 -61.22
CA ILE A 24 -21.19 -42.94 -60.93
C ILE A 24 -21.77 -44.05 -61.80
N LEU A 25 -22.39 -45.04 -61.17
CA LEU A 25 -22.97 -46.20 -61.85
C LEU A 25 -24.45 -45.95 -62.22
N PRO A 26 -24.93 -46.49 -63.36
CA PRO A 26 -26.35 -46.49 -63.68
C PRO A 26 -27.15 -47.13 -62.52
N GLY A 27 -28.23 -46.48 -62.11
CA GLY A 27 -29.15 -46.96 -61.08
C GLY A 27 -28.81 -46.49 -59.66
N GLU A 28 -27.71 -45.76 -59.45
CA GLU A 28 -27.36 -45.23 -58.12
C GLU A 28 -28.40 -44.22 -57.61
N ARG A 29 -28.50 -44.12 -56.28
CA ARG A 29 -29.50 -43.32 -55.59
C ARG A 29 -28.80 -42.45 -54.55
N TYR A 30 -28.96 -41.14 -54.62
CA TYR A 30 -28.36 -40.18 -53.69
C TYR A 30 -29.43 -39.41 -52.93
N SER A 31 -29.10 -38.95 -51.73
CA SER A 31 -29.96 -38.06 -50.95
C SER A 31 -29.17 -36.92 -50.34
N LEU A 32 -29.82 -35.76 -50.15
CA LEU A 32 -29.32 -34.64 -49.37
C LEU A 32 -30.46 -34.11 -48.51
N ASN A 33 -30.26 -34.13 -47.20
CA ASN A 33 -31.22 -33.57 -46.25
C ASN A 33 -30.76 -32.16 -45.84
N LEU A 34 -31.65 -31.17 -46.00
CA LEU A 34 -31.41 -29.76 -45.66
C LEU A 34 -32.25 -29.34 -44.45
N ASP A 35 -31.86 -28.27 -43.76
CA ASP A 35 -32.44 -27.92 -42.46
C ASP A 35 -33.91 -27.45 -42.56
N THR A 36 -34.33 -26.84 -43.67
CA THR A 36 -35.68 -26.26 -43.83
C THR A 36 -36.27 -26.44 -45.24
N GLU A 37 -37.60 -26.34 -45.35
CA GLU A 37 -38.30 -26.34 -46.64
C GLU A 37 -37.91 -25.15 -47.54
N GLU A 38 -37.61 -23.99 -46.92
CA GLU A 38 -37.12 -22.81 -47.62
C GLU A 38 -35.76 -23.09 -48.27
N MET A 39 -34.86 -23.79 -47.57
CA MET A 39 -33.57 -24.20 -48.13
C MET A 39 -33.73 -25.17 -49.31
N VAL A 40 -34.61 -26.17 -49.21
CA VAL A 40 -34.88 -27.09 -50.34
C VAL A 40 -35.38 -26.30 -51.55
N THR A 41 -36.33 -25.40 -51.34
CA THR A 41 -36.88 -24.58 -52.43
C THR A 41 -35.79 -23.70 -53.06
N GLY A 42 -34.99 -23.02 -52.24
CA GLY A 42 -33.90 -22.16 -52.68
C GLY A 42 -32.80 -22.90 -53.44
N VAL A 43 -32.32 -24.04 -52.92
CA VAL A 43 -31.27 -24.85 -53.55
C VAL A 43 -31.75 -25.47 -54.85
N VAL A 44 -32.98 -25.99 -54.90
CA VAL A 44 -33.54 -26.56 -56.14
C VAL A 44 -33.71 -25.49 -57.23
N GLN A 45 -34.14 -24.29 -56.86
CA GLN A 45 -34.22 -23.17 -57.80
C GLN A 45 -32.82 -22.77 -58.30
N ALA A 46 -31.83 -22.68 -57.39
CA ALA A 46 -30.45 -22.36 -57.76
C ALA A 46 -29.84 -23.44 -58.67
N LEU A 47 -30.09 -24.72 -58.41
CA LEU A 47 -29.68 -25.83 -59.27
C LEU A 47 -30.29 -25.71 -60.67
N PHE A 48 -31.60 -25.48 -60.76
CA PHE A 48 -32.30 -25.33 -62.04
C PHE A 48 -31.74 -24.16 -62.86
N GLU A 49 -31.55 -23.00 -62.24
CA GLU A 49 -30.96 -21.83 -62.91
C GLU A 49 -29.53 -22.11 -63.37
N LYS A 50 -28.71 -22.74 -62.51
CA LYS A 50 -27.31 -23.05 -62.81
C LYS A 50 -27.16 -24.07 -63.92
N THR A 51 -27.92 -25.17 -63.90
CA THR A 51 -27.89 -26.18 -64.97
C THR A 51 -28.31 -25.62 -66.32
N LYS A 52 -29.24 -24.66 -66.32
CA LYS A 52 -29.68 -23.96 -67.53
C LYS A 52 -28.57 -23.05 -68.09
N VAL A 53 -27.88 -22.33 -67.21
CA VAL A 53 -26.76 -21.44 -67.57
C VAL A 53 -25.57 -22.25 -68.10
N ASP A 54 -25.26 -23.38 -67.47
CA ASP A 54 -24.12 -24.23 -67.82
C ASP A 54 -24.39 -25.12 -69.04
N GLY A 55 -25.63 -25.13 -69.57
CA GLY A 55 -26.01 -25.91 -70.74
C GLY A 55 -26.10 -27.42 -70.50
N ILE A 56 -26.23 -27.85 -69.24
CA ILE A 56 -26.23 -29.26 -68.80
C ILE A 56 -27.62 -29.71 -68.30
N GLN A 57 -28.67 -28.97 -68.64
CA GLN A 57 -30.02 -29.25 -68.17
C GLN A 57 -30.77 -30.16 -69.14
N GLY A 58 -31.10 -31.38 -68.69
CA GLY A 58 -32.07 -32.23 -69.35
C GLY A 58 -33.45 -32.17 -68.67
N THR A 59 -34.37 -33.02 -69.12
CA THR A 59 -35.72 -33.11 -68.54
C THR A 59 -36.13 -34.55 -68.34
N TYR A 60 -36.69 -34.83 -67.17
CA TYR A 60 -37.23 -36.13 -66.81
C TYR A 60 -38.73 -36.04 -66.54
N GLN A 61 -39.47 -37.05 -67.00
CA GLN A 61 -40.91 -37.16 -66.78
C GLN A 61 -41.25 -38.60 -66.36
N TYR A 62 -41.89 -38.73 -65.20
CA TYR A 62 -42.40 -40.00 -64.69
C TYR A 62 -43.89 -40.08 -65.00
N GLU A 63 -44.26 -40.98 -65.92
CA GLU A 63 -45.61 -41.13 -66.48
C GLU A 63 -46.22 -39.76 -66.89
N THR A 64 -47.46 -39.45 -66.49
CA THR A 64 -48.09 -38.14 -66.65
C THR A 64 -48.16 -37.34 -65.35
N VAL A 65 -47.56 -37.84 -64.26
CA VAL A 65 -47.82 -37.36 -62.89
C VAL A 65 -46.70 -36.51 -62.31
N TYR A 66 -45.47 -36.59 -62.84
CA TYR A 66 -44.34 -35.82 -62.32
C TYR A 66 -43.33 -35.45 -63.40
N ARG A 67 -42.83 -34.20 -63.35
CA ARG A 67 -41.82 -33.67 -64.27
C ARG A 67 -40.77 -32.90 -63.48
N THR A 68 -39.51 -33.16 -63.77
CA THR A 68 -38.36 -32.47 -63.17
C THR A 68 -37.23 -32.28 -64.18
N PHE A 69 -36.16 -31.61 -63.77
CA PHE A 69 -34.95 -31.45 -64.56
C PHE A 69 -33.91 -32.50 -64.19
N THR A 70 -32.95 -32.70 -65.09
CA THR A 70 -31.80 -33.58 -64.88
C THR A 70 -30.49 -32.81 -65.04
N ILE A 71 -29.43 -33.31 -64.43
CA ILE A 71 -28.06 -32.79 -64.55
C ILE A 71 -27.29 -33.71 -65.49
N GLN A 72 -26.91 -33.22 -66.66
CA GLN A 72 -26.15 -33.98 -67.64
C GLN A 72 -24.67 -34.11 -67.21
N LEU A 73 -24.19 -35.36 -67.12
CA LEU A 73 -22.80 -35.68 -66.77
C LEU A 73 -21.98 -36.07 -67.99
N SER A 74 -22.57 -36.83 -68.91
CA SER A 74 -21.97 -37.23 -70.18
C SER A 74 -23.05 -37.40 -71.25
N ALA A 75 -22.66 -37.82 -72.47
CA ALA A 75 -23.61 -38.02 -73.57
C ALA A 75 -24.71 -39.07 -73.26
N ASN A 76 -24.44 -40.02 -72.38
CA ASN A 76 -25.34 -41.15 -72.06
C ASN A 76 -25.67 -41.26 -70.55
N MET A 77 -25.38 -40.23 -69.73
CA MET A 77 -25.61 -40.27 -68.29
C MET A 77 -26.11 -38.93 -67.78
N GLU A 78 -27.27 -38.94 -67.12
CA GLU A 78 -27.85 -37.78 -66.44
C GLU A 78 -28.30 -38.14 -65.02
N VAL A 79 -28.26 -37.19 -64.09
CA VAL A 79 -28.78 -37.34 -62.73
C VAL A 79 -30.17 -36.71 -62.65
N VAL A 80 -31.19 -37.49 -62.30
CA VAL A 80 -32.55 -36.99 -62.06
C VAL A 80 -32.58 -36.24 -60.73
N VAL A 81 -33.05 -34.98 -60.72
CA VAL A 81 -33.19 -34.22 -59.46
C VAL A 81 -34.64 -34.31 -58.99
N ALA A 82 -34.88 -34.97 -57.86
CA ALA A 82 -36.16 -35.02 -57.19
C ALA A 82 -36.07 -34.31 -55.84
N ALA A 83 -37.09 -33.55 -55.46
CA ALA A 83 -37.05 -32.81 -54.20
C ALA A 83 -38.42 -32.76 -53.53
N LYS A 84 -38.43 -32.63 -52.21
CA LYS A 84 -39.62 -32.41 -51.40
C LYS A 84 -40.03 -30.92 -51.48
N TYR A 85 -40.63 -30.53 -52.61
CA TYR A 85 -41.12 -29.16 -52.85
C TYR A 85 -42.37 -29.18 -53.76
N LYS A 86 -43.18 -28.12 -53.73
CA LYS A 86 -44.39 -27.95 -54.58
C LYS A 86 -45.39 -29.13 -54.49
N GLY A 87 -45.64 -29.62 -53.28
CA GLY A 87 -46.64 -30.66 -53.02
C GLY A 87 -46.17 -32.10 -53.24
N VAL A 88 -44.88 -32.32 -53.56
CA VAL A 88 -44.28 -33.66 -53.61
C VAL A 88 -44.21 -34.24 -52.18
N THR A 89 -44.82 -35.42 -51.99
CA THR A 89 -44.82 -36.13 -50.71
C THR A 89 -43.62 -37.07 -50.59
N GLU A 90 -43.23 -37.40 -49.36
CA GLU A 90 -42.12 -38.34 -49.08
C GLU A 90 -42.41 -39.75 -49.60
N ASN A 91 -43.67 -40.19 -49.50
CA ASN A 91 -44.12 -41.46 -50.07
C ASN A 91 -43.89 -41.48 -51.59
N PHE A 92 -44.10 -40.36 -52.26
CA PHE A 92 -43.84 -40.24 -53.70
C PHE A 92 -42.35 -40.26 -54.04
N LEU A 93 -41.50 -39.59 -53.24
CA LEU A 93 -40.04 -39.70 -53.40
C LEU A 93 -39.55 -41.14 -53.21
N THR A 94 -40.14 -41.88 -52.26
CA THR A 94 -39.83 -43.30 -52.04
C THR A 94 -40.24 -44.16 -53.24
N THR A 95 -41.37 -43.86 -53.88
CA THR A 95 -41.78 -44.50 -55.14
C THR A 95 -40.79 -44.23 -56.26
N LEU A 96 -40.36 -42.97 -56.44
CA LEU A 96 -39.36 -42.61 -57.46
C LEU A 96 -38.01 -43.29 -57.22
N ARG A 97 -37.57 -43.41 -55.97
CA ARG A 97 -36.33 -44.13 -55.61
C ARG A 97 -36.36 -45.59 -56.10
N ASN A 98 -37.49 -46.27 -55.95
CA ASN A 98 -37.65 -47.69 -56.28
C ASN A 98 -37.98 -47.95 -57.77
N ALA A 99 -38.25 -46.90 -58.56
CA ALA A 99 -38.58 -47.04 -59.97
C ALA A 99 -37.32 -47.25 -60.83
N GLU A 100 -37.48 -48.00 -61.92
CA GLU A 100 -36.56 -48.00 -63.06
C GLU A 100 -36.81 -46.71 -63.86
N LEU A 101 -36.13 -45.63 -63.46
CA LEU A 101 -36.40 -44.26 -63.91
C LEU A 101 -36.38 -44.13 -65.45
N THR A 102 -35.36 -44.68 -66.11
CA THR A 102 -35.18 -44.63 -67.57
C THR A 102 -34.64 -45.96 -68.08
N ASP A 103 -34.78 -46.24 -69.40
CA ASP A 103 -34.18 -47.43 -70.04
C ASP A 103 -32.65 -47.48 -69.85
N GLN A 104 -32.02 -46.32 -69.66
CA GLN A 104 -30.59 -46.15 -69.38
C GLN A 104 -30.23 -46.19 -67.89
N HIS A 105 -31.21 -46.43 -67.00
CA HIS A 105 -31.04 -46.50 -65.56
C HIS A 105 -30.34 -45.27 -64.97
N PHE A 106 -30.87 -44.08 -65.21
CA PHE A 106 -30.26 -42.85 -64.67
C PHE A 106 -30.20 -42.85 -63.13
N PRO A 107 -29.12 -42.31 -62.53
CA PRO A 107 -29.07 -42.02 -61.10
C PRO A 107 -30.06 -40.92 -60.71
N ILE A 108 -30.42 -40.86 -59.42
CA ILE A 108 -31.32 -39.82 -58.87
C ILE A 108 -30.71 -39.17 -57.64
N LEU A 109 -30.86 -37.86 -57.51
CA LEU A 109 -30.59 -37.07 -56.32
C LEU A 109 -31.91 -36.66 -55.69
N MET A 110 -32.14 -37.06 -54.44
CA MET A 110 -33.31 -36.67 -53.66
C MET A 110 -32.95 -35.60 -52.64
N ILE A 111 -33.56 -34.41 -52.75
CA ILE A 111 -33.34 -33.30 -51.80
C ILE A 111 -34.55 -33.18 -50.88
N THR A 112 -34.34 -33.37 -49.57
CA THR A 112 -35.40 -33.39 -48.55
C THR A 112 -35.09 -32.43 -47.40
N TYR A 113 -36.05 -32.20 -46.51
CA TYR A 113 -35.84 -31.48 -45.25
C TYR A 113 -36.34 -32.26 -44.02
N SER A 114 -36.58 -33.55 -44.21
CA SER A 114 -37.14 -34.46 -43.22
C SER A 114 -36.47 -35.82 -43.38
N SER A 115 -35.76 -36.24 -42.33
CA SER A 115 -35.02 -37.48 -42.28
C SER A 115 -35.98 -38.63 -42.00
N ILE A 116 -36.36 -39.38 -43.03
CA ILE A 116 -37.10 -40.65 -42.87
C ILE A 116 -36.20 -41.79 -43.34
N ASP A 117 -36.06 -42.80 -42.48
CA ASP A 117 -35.27 -44.01 -42.73
C ASP A 117 -35.57 -44.66 -44.08
N THR A 118 -36.80 -44.56 -44.60
CA THR A 118 -37.18 -45.12 -45.90
C THR A 118 -36.61 -44.41 -47.10
N ILE A 119 -36.04 -43.21 -46.99
CA ILE A 119 -35.33 -42.52 -48.10
C ILE A 119 -33.80 -42.67 -47.94
N THR A 120 -33.29 -42.64 -46.71
CA THR A 120 -31.85 -42.78 -46.41
C THR A 120 -31.37 -44.23 -46.45
N SER A 121 -32.21 -45.22 -46.12
CA SER A 121 -31.85 -46.63 -46.28
C SER A 121 -31.74 -47.01 -47.76
N GLY A 122 -30.51 -47.32 -48.20
CA GLY A 122 -30.22 -47.72 -49.58
C GLY A 122 -29.89 -46.58 -50.55
N THR A 123 -29.57 -45.38 -50.04
CA THR A 123 -29.10 -44.24 -50.85
C THR A 123 -27.75 -43.73 -50.33
N GLY A 124 -26.93 -43.16 -51.22
CA GLY A 124 -25.71 -42.44 -50.86
C GLY A 124 -26.06 -41.05 -50.35
N ASP A 125 -26.07 -40.89 -49.02
CA ASP A 125 -26.30 -39.60 -48.38
C ASP A 125 -25.10 -38.66 -48.61
N LEU A 126 -25.32 -37.53 -49.28
CA LEU A 126 -24.27 -36.55 -49.57
C LEU A 126 -23.71 -35.85 -48.31
N SER A 127 -24.32 -36.06 -47.15
CA SER A 127 -23.80 -35.62 -45.84
C SER A 127 -23.00 -36.71 -45.09
N ALA A 128 -22.94 -37.94 -45.61
CA ALA A 128 -22.20 -39.04 -44.99
C ALA A 128 -20.67 -38.85 -45.04
N ASN A 129 -19.93 -39.58 -44.19
CA ASN A 129 -18.47 -39.48 -44.14
C ASN A 129 -17.83 -39.76 -45.52
N GLY A 130 -17.02 -38.83 -46.01
CA GLY A 130 -16.40 -38.86 -47.35
C GLY A 130 -17.20 -38.17 -48.46
N MET A 131 -18.41 -37.68 -48.17
CA MET A 131 -19.29 -36.99 -49.12
C MET A 131 -19.19 -35.45 -48.99
N PRO A 132 -19.62 -34.66 -50.02
CA PRO A 132 -19.31 -33.23 -50.11
C PRO A 132 -19.92 -32.37 -48.99
N PHE A 133 -21.02 -32.80 -48.37
CA PHE A 133 -21.71 -32.06 -47.32
C PHE A 133 -21.51 -32.65 -45.92
N HIS A 134 -20.52 -33.53 -45.75
CA HIS A 134 -20.07 -33.92 -44.41
C HIS A 134 -19.38 -32.73 -43.72
N ALA A 135 -19.56 -32.56 -42.41
CA ALA A 135 -19.02 -31.44 -41.63
C ALA A 135 -17.52 -31.20 -41.92
N THR A 136 -16.70 -32.27 -41.93
CA THR A 136 -15.26 -32.17 -42.23
C THR A 136 -14.97 -31.70 -43.66
N SER A 137 -15.76 -32.17 -44.63
CA SER A 137 -15.63 -31.81 -46.05
C SER A 137 -16.03 -30.35 -46.28
N ILE A 138 -17.15 -29.92 -45.70
CA ILE A 138 -17.64 -28.54 -45.78
C ILE A 138 -16.62 -27.59 -45.14
N ILE A 139 -16.14 -27.89 -43.95
CA ILE A 139 -15.14 -27.06 -43.26
C ILE A 139 -13.86 -26.95 -44.08
N SER A 140 -13.35 -28.05 -44.62
CA SER A 140 -12.18 -28.03 -45.49
C SER A 140 -12.44 -27.18 -46.73
N LYS A 141 -13.60 -27.34 -47.37
CA LYS A 141 -13.97 -26.61 -48.57
C LYS A 141 -14.13 -25.11 -48.31
N ILE A 142 -14.74 -24.72 -47.19
CA ILE A 142 -14.83 -23.30 -46.77
C ILE A 142 -13.43 -22.73 -46.54
N LYS A 143 -12.51 -23.47 -45.90
CA LYS A 143 -11.12 -23.03 -45.74
C LYS A 143 -10.44 -22.81 -47.09
N ASP A 144 -10.60 -23.74 -48.02
CA ASP A 144 -10.02 -23.65 -49.35
C ASP A 144 -10.63 -22.48 -50.15
N ASP A 145 -11.94 -22.27 -50.04
CA ASP A 145 -12.65 -21.19 -50.72
C ASP A 145 -12.27 -19.81 -50.15
N ILE A 146 -12.10 -19.68 -48.82
CA ILE A 146 -11.57 -18.46 -48.21
C ILE A 146 -10.14 -18.17 -48.72
N ALA A 147 -9.29 -19.20 -48.83
CA ALA A 147 -7.91 -19.05 -49.28
C ALA A 147 -7.77 -18.73 -50.78
N THR A 148 -8.73 -19.16 -51.60
CA THR A 148 -8.71 -18.99 -53.07
C THR A 148 -9.58 -17.83 -53.57
N ALA A 149 -10.48 -17.30 -52.75
CA ALA A 149 -11.30 -16.15 -53.10
C ALA A 149 -10.46 -14.87 -53.24
N GLN A 150 -10.89 -13.98 -54.16
CA GLN A 150 -10.29 -12.65 -54.34
C GLN A 150 -10.80 -11.65 -53.29
N LEU A 151 -10.70 -12.01 -52.01
CA LEU A 151 -11.08 -11.16 -50.87
C LEU A 151 -9.94 -10.21 -50.49
N SER A 152 -10.27 -9.10 -49.83
CA SER A 152 -9.26 -8.29 -49.16
C SER A 152 -8.63 -9.05 -48.00
N GLU A 153 -7.43 -8.67 -47.57
CA GLU A 153 -6.80 -9.29 -46.40
C GLU A 153 -7.65 -9.15 -45.13
N SER A 154 -8.42 -8.07 -45.00
CA SER A 154 -9.35 -7.84 -43.89
C SER A 154 -10.54 -8.81 -43.90
N ASP A 155 -11.12 -9.02 -45.08
CA ASP A 155 -12.31 -9.87 -45.26
C ASP A 155 -11.93 -11.34 -45.09
N GLN A 156 -10.75 -11.73 -45.61
CA GLN A 156 -10.18 -13.05 -45.39
C GLN A 156 -9.95 -13.30 -43.89
N ALA A 157 -9.30 -12.36 -43.18
CA ALA A 157 -9.05 -12.50 -41.75
C ALA A 157 -10.34 -12.59 -40.91
N LEU A 158 -11.39 -11.86 -41.31
CA LEU A 158 -12.70 -11.92 -40.67
C LEU A 158 -13.33 -13.30 -40.83
N LEU A 159 -13.38 -13.84 -42.05
CA LEU A 159 -13.96 -15.15 -42.31
C LEU A 159 -13.16 -16.29 -41.66
N GLU A 160 -11.82 -16.22 -41.67
CA GLU A 160 -10.96 -17.18 -40.98
C GLU A 160 -11.23 -17.21 -39.46
N LEU A 161 -11.34 -16.02 -38.85
CA LEU A 161 -11.64 -15.91 -37.42
C LEU A 161 -13.03 -16.45 -37.09
N GLU A 162 -14.04 -16.13 -37.89
CA GLU A 162 -15.40 -16.62 -37.67
C GLU A 162 -15.47 -18.15 -37.80
N LEU A 163 -14.78 -18.72 -38.80
CA LEU A 163 -14.70 -20.16 -38.98
C LEU A 163 -14.02 -20.85 -37.78
N GLU A 164 -12.93 -20.27 -37.26
CA GLU A 164 -12.27 -20.76 -36.05
C GLU A 164 -13.20 -20.70 -34.82
N ARG A 165 -14.01 -19.65 -34.70
CA ARG A 165 -14.97 -19.49 -33.60
C ARG A 165 -16.06 -20.56 -33.67
N LYS A 166 -16.67 -20.72 -34.84
CA LYS A 166 -17.69 -21.76 -35.09
C LYS A 166 -17.14 -23.16 -34.83
N GLN A 167 -15.90 -23.46 -35.20
CA GLN A 167 -15.26 -24.76 -34.89
C GLN A 167 -15.00 -24.99 -33.39
N LYS A 168 -14.78 -23.93 -32.62
CA LYS A 168 -14.51 -24.05 -31.17
C LYS A 168 -15.79 -24.06 -30.33
N ASP A 169 -16.90 -23.59 -30.89
CA ASP A 169 -18.18 -23.56 -30.20
C ASP A 169 -18.76 -24.97 -30.06
N ARG A 170 -18.76 -25.47 -28.82
CA ARG A 170 -19.26 -26.81 -28.45
C ARG A 170 -20.77 -26.96 -28.63
N PHE A 171 -21.49 -25.85 -28.74
CA PHE A 171 -22.94 -25.84 -28.92
C PHE A 171 -23.36 -25.67 -30.38
N SER A 172 -22.41 -25.42 -31.29
CA SER A 172 -22.70 -25.30 -32.71
C SER A 172 -22.92 -26.67 -33.35
N ASP A 173 -23.94 -26.77 -34.21
CA ASP A 173 -24.15 -27.95 -35.04
C ASP A 173 -23.25 -27.87 -36.27
N HIS A 174 -22.04 -28.45 -36.16
CA HIS A 174 -21.06 -28.46 -37.26
C HIS A 174 -21.56 -29.16 -38.52
N SER A 175 -22.64 -29.96 -38.43
CA SER A 175 -23.23 -30.68 -39.56
C SER A 175 -24.32 -29.88 -40.28
N SER A 176 -24.86 -28.83 -39.67
CA SER A 176 -25.87 -27.96 -40.28
C SER A 176 -25.24 -26.98 -41.26
N LEU A 177 -25.74 -26.95 -42.49
CA LEU A 177 -25.30 -25.99 -43.51
C LEU A 177 -25.78 -24.57 -43.19
N TYR A 178 -26.91 -24.44 -42.48
CA TYR A 178 -27.45 -23.16 -42.07
C TYR A 178 -26.52 -22.39 -41.12
N GLU A 179 -25.74 -23.10 -40.28
CA GLU A 179 -24.79 -22.51 -39.34
C GLU A 179 -23.71 -21.67 -40.03
N TYR A 180 -23.37 -22.02 -41.28
CA TYR A 180 -22.40 -21.32 -42.11
C TYR A 180 -23.04 -20.35 -43.12
N SER A 181 -24.35 -20.13 -43.06
CA SER A 181 -25.10 -19.35 -44.06
C SER A 181 -24.55 -17.94 -44.30
N ASN A 182 -24.20 -17.20 -43.24
CA ASN A 182 -23.61 -15.85 -43.36
C ASN A 182 -22.24 -15.90 -44.05
N MET A 183 -21.39 -16.85 -43.68
CA MET A 183 -20.07 -17.03 -44.30
C MET A 183 -20.17 -17.41 -45.78
N LEU A 184 -21.05 -18.37 -46.09
CA LEU A 184 -21.28 -18.85 -47.45
C LEU A 184 -21.92 -17.78 -48.34
N THR A 185 -22.77 -16.92 -47.76
CA THR A 185 -23.32 -15.76 -48.45
C THR A 185 -22.20 -14.78 -48.84
N VAL A 186 -21.28 -14.47 -47.91
CA VAL A 186 -20.12 -13.62 -48.19
C VAL A 186 -19.19 -14.25 -49.24
N LEU A 187 -18.92 -15.56 -49.13
CA LEU A 187 -18.08 -16.27 -50.10
C LEU A 187 -18.70 -16.32 -51.50
N GLY A 188 -20.01 -16.54 -51.59
CA GLY A 188 -20.75 -16.50 -52.86
C GLY A 188 -20.73 -15.11 -53.50
N ARG A 189 -20.83 -14.04 -52.69
CA ARG A 189 -20.78 -12.65 -53.16
C ARG A 189 -19.36 -12.16 -53.47
N GLY A 190 -18.34 -12.66 -52.77
CA GLY A 190 -16.92 -12.33 -52.96
C GLY A 190 -16.43 -11.05 -52.25
N PHE A 191 -17.19 -10.47 -51.32
CA PHE A 191 -16.77 -9.34 -50.46
C PHE A 191 -17.69 -9.18 -49.23
N VAL A 192 -17.22 -8.53 -48.17
CA VAL A 192 -17.99 -8.20 -46.94
C VAL A 192 -18.63 -6.81 -47.04
N GLU A 193 -19.94 -6.69 -46.78
CA GLU A 193 -20.65 -5.41 -46.68
C GLU A 193 -20.73 -4.89 -45.23
N LYS A 194 -20.98 -3.59 -45.07
CA LYS A 194 -21.10 -2.96 -43.73
C LYS A 194 -22.17 -3.61 -42.87
N SER A 195 -23.27 -4.05 -43.47
CA SER A 195 -24.38 -4.70 -42.78
C SER A 195 -24.04 -6.11 -42.27
N ASP A 196 -23.03 -6.76 -42.84
CA ASP A 196 -22.71 -8.14 -42.47
C ASP A 196 -21.92 -8.22 -41.16
N PHE A 197 -21.22 -7.15 -40.78
CA PHE A 197 -20.45 -7.11 -39.52
C PHE A 197 -21.33 -7.49 -38.32
N ALA A 198 -22.55 -6.95 -38.24
CA ALA A 198 -23.47 -7.27 -37.16
C ALA A 198 -23.87 -8.76 -37.14
N SER A 199 -23.97 -9.40 -38.32
CA SER A 199 -24.26 -10.83 -38.44
C SER A 199 -23.12 -11.74 -37.94
N PHE A 200 -21.92 -11.20 -37.82
CA PHE A 200 -20.74 -11.84 -37.22
C PHE A 200 -20.47 -11.40 -35.76
N GLY A 201 -21.37 -10.59 -35.18
CA GLY A 201 -21.19 -10.02 -33.84
C GLY A 201 -20.06 -9.00 -33.77
N LEU A 202 -19.96 -8.13 -34.79
CA LEU A 202 -18.95 -7.08 -34.90
C LEU A 202 -19.59 -5.72 -35.20
N LEU A 203 -18.96 -4.64 -34.71
CA LEU A 203 -19.21 -3.29 -35.21
C LEU A 203 -18.45 -3.08 -36.52
N TYR A 204 -19.03 -2.30 -37.43
CA TYR A 204 -18.32 -1.91 -38.65
C TYR A 204 -17.03 -1.14 -38.30
N ASP A 205 -15.89 -1.60 -38.82
CA ASP A 205 -14.57 -0.99 -38.62
C ASP A 205 -14.03 -0.48 -39.96
N ASP A 206 -14.08 0.83 -40.16
CA ASP A 206 -13.60 1.51 -41.37
C ASP A 206 -12.07 1.57 -41.47
N GLN A 207 -11.37 1.33 -40.36
CA GLN A 207 -9.91 1.29 -40.30
C GLN A 207 -9.36 -0.11 -40.50
N LEU A 208 -10.20 -1.14 -40.64
CA LEU A 208 -9.75 -2.54 -40.69
C LEU A 208 -8.71 -2.80 -41.78
N ASN A 209 -8.86 -2.18 -42.96
CA ASN A 209 -7.91 -2.28 -44.07
C ASN A 209 -6.55 -1.57 -43.81
N ALA A 210 -6.46 -0.70 -42.81
CA ALA A 210 -5.23 0.00 -42.46
C ALA A 210 -4.32 -0.82 -41.51
N PHE A 211 -4.83 -1.92 -40.94
CA PHE A 211 -4.07 -2.76 -40.02
C PHE A 211 -3.18 -3.78 -40.76
N PRO A 212 -1.93 -4.00 -40.31
CA PRO A 212 -1.10 -5.09 -40.77
C PRO A 212 -1.74 -6.46 -40.52
N LYS A 213 -1.47 -7.43 -41.41
CA LYS A 213 -2.07 -8.78 -41.38
C LYS A 213 -1.91 -9.51 -40.04
N ASP A 214 -0.77 -9.35 -39.37
CA ASP A 214 -0.49 -9.94 -38.05
C ASP A 214 -1.35 -9.36 -36.92
N LYS A 215 -1.90 -8.15 -37.09
CA LYS A 215 -2.71 -7.45 -36.09
C LYS A 215 -4.21 -7.51 -36.34
N LEU A 216 -4.64 -7.87 -37.55
CA LEU A 216 -6.06 -7.97 -37.92
C LEU A 216 -6.85 -8.90 -36.99
N LYS A 217 -6.29 -10.09 -36.69
CA LYS A 217 -6.94 -11.07 -35.82
C LYS A 217 -7.20 -10.52 -34.41
N GLY A 218 -6.22 -9.81 -33.84
CA GLY A 218 -6.37 -9.17 -32.52
C GLY A 218 -7.42 -8.07 -32.52
N ARG A 219 -7.43 -7.22 -33.56
CA ARG A 219 -8.41 -6.13 -33.72
C ARG A 219 -9.86 -6.66 -33.84
N LEU A 220 -10.06 -7.71 -34.63
CA LEU A 220 -11.37 -8.35 -34.78
C LEU A 220 -11.85 -9.01 -33.49
N GLN A 221 -10.95 -9.66 -32.74
CA GLN A 221 -11.28 -10.24 -31.43
C GLN A 221 -11.64 -9.16 -30.38
N GLU A 222 -10.95 -8.03 -30.38
CA GLU A 222 -11.28 -6.87 -29.53
C GLU A 222 -12.68 -6.33 -29.86
N ASN A 223 -12.94 -6.08 -31.15
CA ASN A 223 -14.23 -5.59 -31.64
C ASN A 223 -15.37 -6.53 -31.23
N HIS A 224 -15.17 -7.84 -31.44
CA HIS A 224 -16.17 -8.84 -31.08
C HIS A 224 -16.50 -8.85 -29.59
N ARG A 225 -15.47 -8.80 -28.71
CA ARG A 225 -15.68 -8.74 -27.25
C ARG A 225 -16.47 -7.50 -26.84
N VAL A 226 -16.15 -6.35 -27.43
CA VAL A 226 -16.86 -5.08 -27.17
C VAL A 226 -18.30 -5.16 -27.65
N PHE A 227 -18.54 -5.69 -28.85
CA PHE A 227 -19.87 -5.87 -29.40
C PHE A 227 -20.71 -6.78 -28.49
N ASP A 228 -20.21 -7.95 -28.12
CA ASP A 228 -20.93 -8.92 -27.29
C ASP A 228 -21.26 -8.37 -25.92
N HIS A 229 -20.32 -7.66 -25.28
CA HIS A 229 -20.55 -7.05 -23.98
C HIS A 229 -21.66 -6.01 -24.04
N ILE A 230 -21.60 -5.07 -25.00
CA ILE A 230 -22.62 -4.03 -25.16
C ILE A 230 -23.96 -4.64 -25.56
N ASP A 231 -23.97 -5.59 -26.49
CA ASP A 231 -25.18 -6.27 -26.94
C ASP A 231 -25.88 -7.02 -25.80
N TRP A 232 -25.12 -7.70 -24.96
CA TRP A 232 -25.63 -8.34 -23.75
C TRP A 232 -26.25 -7.33 -22.78
N VAL A 233 -25.55 -6.22 -22.49
CA VAL A 233 -26.08 -5.17 -21.60
C VAL A 233 -27.36 -4.56 -22.16
N VAL A 234 -27.39 -4.24 -23.46
CA VAL A 234 -28.57 -3.67 -24.12
C VAL A 234 -29.75 -4.63 -24.04
N LYS A 235 -29.53 -5.94 -24.20
CA LYS A 235 -30.60 -6.95 -24.15
C LYS A 235 -31.06 -7.31 -22.74
N HIS A 236 -30.15 -7.38 -21.77
CA HIS A 236 -30.40 -8.06 -20.49
C HIS A 236 -30.21 -7.20 -19.24
N ALA A 237 -29.56 -6.03 -19.32
CA ALA A 237 -29.21 -5.21 -18.15
C ALA A 237 -29.70 -3.75 -18.23
N ASN A 238 -29.45 -3.00 -17.15
CA ASN A 238 -29.57 -1.54 -17.15
C ASN A 238 -28.32 -0.93 -17.81
N ILE A 239 -28.52 -0.18 -18.90
CA ILE A 239 -27.45 0.41 -19.70
C ILE A 239 -26.65 1.43 -18.88
N GLU A 240 -27.32 2.27 -18.10
CA GLU A 240 -26.68 3.37 -17.37
C GLU A 240 -25.77 2.81 -16.27
N ASP A 241 -26.31 1.99 -15.36
CA ASP A 241 -25.56 1.40 -14.24
C ASP A 241 -24.40 0.49 -14.70
N SER A 242 -24.57 -0.20 -15.83
CA SER A 242 -23.59 -1.20 -16.29
C SER A 242 -22.42 -0.57 -17.07
N LEU A 243 -22.66 0.54 -17.79
CA LEU A 243 -21.67 1.12 -18.70
C LEU A 243 -21.08 2.46 -18.24
N GLU A 244 -21.63 3.11 -17.20
CA GLU A 244 -21.17 4.43 -16.72
C GLU A 244 -19.69 4.49 -16.30
N LYS A 245 -19.10 3.36 -15.91
CA LYS A 245 -17.68 3.25 -15.53
C LYS A 245 -16.76 2.96 -16.71
N GLU A 246 -17.33 2.58 -17.85
CA GLU A 246 -16.59 2.12 -19.02
C GLU A 246 -16.70 3.06 -20.22
N TYR A 247 -17.80 3.81 -20.37
CA TYR A 247 -18.02 4.68 -21.52
C TYR A 247 -18.53 6.07 -21.13
N ASP A 248 -18.26 7.07 -21.97
CA ASP A 248 -18.75 8.43 -21.76
C ASP A 248 -20.29 8.54 -21.81
N LYS A 249 -20.83 9.56 -21.11
CA LYS A 249 -22.28 9.81 -21.01
C LYS A 249 -22.96 9.99 -22.37
N GLN A 250 -22.28 10.62 -23.33
CA GLN A 250 -22.83 10.87 -24.66
C GLN A 250 -23.11 9.57 -25.42
N PHE A 251 -22.23 8.57 -25.27
CA PHE A 251 -22.42 7.25 -25.86
C PHE A 251 -23.58 6.49 -25.18
N ILE A 252 -23.63 6.50 -23.85
CA ILE A 252 -24.69 5.87 -23.05
C ILE A 252 -26.07 6.41 -23.43
N ASP A 253 -26.23 7.74 -23.52
CA ASP A 253 -27.49 8.38 -23.90
C ASP A 253 -27.99 7.93 -25.29
N ARG A 254 -27.06 7.71 -26.24
CA ARG A 254 -27.40 7.19 -27.57
C ARG A 254 -27.87 5.73 -27.52
N LEU A 255 -27.25 4.88 -26.71
CA LEU A 255 -27.68 3.48 -26.51
C LEU A 255 -29.09 3.41 -25.89
N VAL A 256 -29.33 4.21 -24.85
CA VAL A 256 -30.66 4.31 -24.21
C VAL A 256 -31.72 4.76 -25.22
N THR A 257 -31.38 5.72 -26.09
CA THR A 257 -32.27 6.21 -27.14
C THR A 257 -32.57 5.14 -28.19
N ALA A 258 -31.56 4.37 -28.62
CA ALA A 258 -31.73 3.29 -29.58
C ALA A 258 -32.65 2.19 -29.04
N LYS A 259 -32.43 1.75 -27.78
CA LYS A 259 -33.29 0.76 -27.10
C LYS A 259 -34.74 1.23 -26.98
N LYS A 260 -34.97 2.49 -26.62
CA LYS A 260 -36.33 3.09 -26.54
C LYS A 260 -37.05 3.12 -27.89
N LYS A 261 -36.32 3.25 -29.00
CA LYS A 261 -36.89 3.30 -30.36
C LYS A 261 -37.01 1.93 -31.02
N GLY A 262 -36.56 0.85 -30.37
CA GLY A 262 -36.53 -0.49 -30.96
C GLY A 262 -35.58 -0.61 -32.15
N LEU A 263 -34.59 0.28 -32.26
CA LEU A 263 -33.58 0.25 -33.32
C LEU A 263 -32.40 -0.63 -32.89
N PRO A 264 -31.76 -1.37 -33.81
CA PRO A 264 -30.53 -2.10 -33.49
C PRO A 264 -29.46 -1.13 -32.98
N TRP A 265 -28.92 -1.39 -31.79
CA TRP A 265 -28.04 -0.45 -31.10
C TRP A 265 -26.73 -0.20 -31.87
N HIS A 266 -26.29 -1.17 -32.65
CA HIS A 266 -25.05 -1.13 -33.43
C HIS A 266 -25.16 -0.29 -34.71
N GLU A 267 -26.37 0.05 -35.16
CA GLU A 267 -26.56 0.86 -36.36
C GLU A 267 -26.10 2.31 -36.14
N GLY A 268 -25.24 2.81 -37.03
CA GLY A 268 -24.71 4.17 -36.96
C GLY A 268 -23.55 4.36 -35.97
N PHE A 269 -22.92 3.27 -35.53
CA PHE A 269 -21.65 3.28 -34.80
C PHE A 269 -20.56 2.56 -35.58
N THR A 270 -19.36 3.15 -35.60
CA THR A 270 -18.15 2.42 -35.98
C THR A 270 -17.43 1.92 -34.73
N PHE A 271 -16.61 0.88 -34.87
CA PHE A 271 -15.83 0.36 -33.74
C PHE A 271 -14.92 1.45 -33.13
N GLU A 272 -14.34 2.31 -33.97
CA GLU A 272 -13.48 3.41 -33.52
C GLU A 272 -14.24 4.47 -32.69
N GLN A 273 -15.51 4.73 -33.00
CA GLN A 273 -16.32 5.65 -32.21
C GLN A 273 -16.61 5.12 -30.80
N VAL A 274 -16.86 3.82 -30.69
CA VAL A 274 -17.10 3.14 -29.40
C VAL A 274 -15.82 3.08 -28.58
N LYS A 275 -14.71 2.68 -29.19
CA LYS A 275 -13.39 2.70 -28.54
C LYS A 275 -13.00 4.11 -28.09
N GLY A 276 -13.24 5.11 -28.93
CA GLY A 276 -13.01 6.50 -28.57
C GLY A 276 -13.86 6.98 -27.37
N ALA A 277 -15.06 6.44 -27.16
CA ALA A 277 -15.88 6.74 -25.99
C ALA A 277 -15.30 6.13 -24.70
N HIS A 278 -14.75 4.93 -24.79
CA HIS A 278 -14.01 4.27 -23.71
C HIS A 278 -12.73 5.06 -23.36
N ASP A 279 -11.87 5.31 -24.36
CA ASP A 279 -10.60 6.03 -24.19
C ASP A 279 -10.77 7.44 -23.60
N ARG A 280 -11.87 8.13 -23.95
CA ARG A 280 -12.19 9.46 -23.40
C ARG A 280 -12.49 9.39 -21.91
N LEU A 281 -13.24 8.40 -21.45
CA LEU A 281 -13.52 8.20 -20.03
C LEU A 281 -12.25 7.76 -19.30
N GLU A 282 -11.50 6.81 -19.86
CA GLU A 282 -10.27 6.30 -19.28
C GLU A 282 -9.22 7.40 -19.09
N LYS A 283 -9.02 8.26 -20.10
CA LYS A 283 -8.14 9.45 -19.97
C LYS A 283 -8.61 10.42 -18.89
N LYS A 284 -9.93 10.60 -18.72
CA LYS A 284 -10.49 11.47 -17.68
C LYS A 284 -10.29 10.87 -16.28
N LEU A 285 -10.40 9.55 -16.14
CA LEU A 285 -10.19 8.83 -14.89
C LEU A 285 -8.70 8.77 -14.50
N ASN A 286 -7.81 8.60 -15.47
CA ASN A 286 -6.36 8.49 -15.25
C ASN A 286 -5.67 9.84 -14.97
N ASN A 287 -6.28 10.97 -15.34
CA ASN A 287 -5.70 12.30 -15.11
C ASN A 287 -6.77 13.32 -14.67
N PRO A 288 -7.37 13.15 -13.48
CA PRO A 288 -8.37 14.07 -12.95
C PRO A 288 -7.76 15.45 -12.68
N LEU A 289 -8.58 16.51 -12.61
CA LEU A 289 -8.11 17.82 -12.17
C LEU A 289 -7.51 17.71 -10.76
N GLU A 290 -6.28 18.17 -10.60
CA GLU A 290 -5.56 18.23 -9.34
C GLU A 290 -4.94 19.61 -9.12
N ILE A 291 -5.08 20.12 -7.90
CA ILE A 291 -4.44 21.31 -7.36
C ILE A 291 -3.86 20.93 -5.99
N GLN A 292 -2.54 20.79 -5.94
CA GLN A 292 -1.78 20.47 -4.73
C GLN A 292 -1.50 21.75 -3.91
N ASP A 293 -1.29 21.64 -2.60
CA ASP A 293 -1.06 22.82 -1.74
C ASP A 293 0.30 23.48 -2.06
N GLU A 294 1.29 22.68 -2.45
CA GLU A 294 2.62 23.13 -2.88
C GLU A 294 2.60 23.93 -4.20
N TRP A 295 1.50 23.85 -4.95
CA TRP A 295 1.28 24.58 -6.19
C TRP A 295 0.55 25.91 -5.98
N ILE A 296 0.32 26.28 -4.72
CA ILE A 296 -0.33 27.52 -4.32
C ILE A 296 0.73 28.47 -3.76
N THR A 297 0.87 29.62 -4.41
CA THR A 297 1.78 30.68 -3.95
C THR A 297 1.02 31.98 -3.78
N VAL A 298 1.35 32.74 -2.74
CA VAL A 298 0.69 34.01 -2.43
C VAL A 298 1.72 35.12 -2.37
N TYR A 299 1.50 36.19 -3.12
CA TYR A 299 2.43 37.32 -3.21
C TYR A 299 1.70 38.65 -3.40
N SER A 300 2.41 39.76 -3.21
CA SER A 300 1.98 41.10 -3.63
C SER A 300 2.91 41.58 -4.74
N ASN A 301 2.35 42.16 -5.80
CA ASN A 301 3.01 42.47 -7.08
C ASN A 301 3.68 41.27 -7.78
N SER A 302 4.77 40.76 -7.20
CA SER A 302 5.48 39.57 -7.66
C SER A 302 6.04 38.75 -6.48
N ALA A 303 6.19 37.44 -6.67
CA ALA A 303 6.77 36.55 -5.66
C ALA A 303 8.23 36.88 -5.31
N LEU A 304 8.95 37.61 -6.17
CA LEU A 304 10.32 38.08 -5.90
C LEU A 304 10.33 39.34 -5.03
N GLU A 305 9.30 40.18 -5.13
CA GLU A 305 9.20 41.44 -4.39
C GLU A 305 8.65 41.22 -2.98
N TYR A 306 7.52 40.49 -2.88
CA TYR A 306 6.89 40.22 -1.60
C TYR A 306 6.14 38.89 -1.63
N ASN A 307 6.71 37.88 -1.00
CA ASN A 307 6.10 36.55 -0.85
C ASN A 307 5.52 36.38 0.56
N PHE A 308 4.28 35.91 0.65
CA PHE A 308 3.68 35.53 1.92
C PHE A 308 4.11 34.09 2.25
N ALA A 309 4.93 33.93 3.29
CA ALA A 309 5.51 32.63 3.63
C ALA A 309 4.45 31.60 4.10
N PRO A 310 4.44 30.37 3.53
CA PRO A 310 3.57 29.29 3.99
C PRO A 310 3.78 28.89 5.45
N ASP A 311 2.67 28.57 6.12
CA ASP A 311 2.52 28.39 7.57
C ASP A 311 3.23 29.43 8.44
N GLN A 312 3.29 30.67 7.96
CA GLN A 312 3.68 31.85 8.74
C GLN A 312 2.69 32.97 8.48
N LEU A 313 2.50 33.32 7.21
CA LEU A 313 1.54 34.31 6.74
C LEU A 313 0.42 33.70 5.91
N VAL A 314 0.60 32.50 5.36
CA VAL A 314 -0.43 31.78 4.58
C VAL A 314 -0.70 30.43 5.23
N PHE A 315 -1.96 30.14 5.52
CA PHE A 315 -2.40 28.87 6.04
C PHE A 315 -3.43 28.27 5.09
N ILE A 316 -3.26 27.02 4.68
CA ILE A 316 -4.15 26.32 3.76
C ILE A 316 -4.70 25.10 4.48
N ARG A 317 -6.02 25.08 4.73
CA ARG A 317 -6.69 23.99 5.43
C ARG A 317 -7.83 23.40 4.59
N PRO A 318 -7.85 22.09 4.33
CA PRO A 318 -9.00 21.46 3.68
C PRO A 318 -10.20 21.35 4.62
N ASP A 319 -11.42 21.19 4.09
CA ASP A 319 -12.62 20.94 4.91
C ASP A 319 -12.57 19.58 5.65
N GLY A 320 -11.59 18.72 5.36
CA GLY A 320 -11.36 17.41 5.98
C GLY A 320 -10.54 16.46 5.09
N GLU A 321 -10.50 15.17 5.45
CA GLU A 321 -9.53 14.22 4.87
C GLU A 321 -10.03 13.42 3.64
N THR A 322 -11.33 13.42 3.36
CA THR A 322 -11.84 12.72 2.17
C THR A 322 -11.41 13.44 0.90
N LYS A 323 -11.25 12.73 -0.24
CA LYS A 323 -10.88 13.35 -1.52
C LYS A 323 -11.76 14.56 -1.88
N ALA A 324 -13.07 14.47 -1.65
CA ALA A 324 -13.99 15.58 -1.89
C ALA A 324 -13.75 16.78 -0.95
N LYS A 325 -13.44 16.53 0.33
CA LYS A 325 -13.13 17.57 1.31
C LYS A 325 -11.75 18.19 1.11
N LEU A 326 -10.76 17.43 0.62
CA LEU A 326 -9.42 17.92 0.25
C LEU A 326 -9.45 18.94 -0.89
N ARG A 327 -10.44 18.85 -1.78
CA ARG A 327 -10.63 19.81 -2.88
C ARG A 327 -11.34 21.10 -2.45
N ARG A 328 -11.81 21.16 -1.20
CA ARG A 328 -12.36 22.37 -0.58
C ARG A 328 -11.28 23.01 0.27
N LYS A 329 -10.59 24.02 -0.28
CA LYS A 329 -9.42 24.66 0.35
C LYS A 329 -9.84 25.97 1.02
N ASN A 330 -9.53 26.12 2.30
CA ASN A 330 -9.68 27.33 3.08
C ASN A 330 -8.30 27.99 3.21
N ILE A 331 -8.10 29.15 2.59
CA ILE A 331 -6.83 29.87 2.55
C ILE A 331 -6.94 31.12 3.42
N LEU A 332 -6.24 31.13 4.55
CA LEU A 332 -6.16 32.26 5.46
C LEU A 332 -4.81 32.97 5.29
N ILE A 333 -4.85 34.26 4.96
CA ILE A 333 -3.67 35.07 4.63
C ILE A 333 -3.58 36.25 5.59
N TYR A 334 -2.46 36.38 6.28
CA TYR A 334 -2.16 37.54 7.12
C TYR A 334 -1.31 38.55 6.35
N ASN A 335 -1.79 39.79 6.28
CA ASN A 335 -1.17 40.94 5.60
C ASN A 335 -0.76 42.01 6.62
N PRO A 336 0.23 41.72 7.49
CA PRO A 336 0.66 42.66 8.53
C PRO A 336 1.28 43.94 7.97
N ASP A 337 1.84 43.87 6.76
CA ASP A 337 2.51 44.99 6.07
C ASP A 337 1.55 45.88 5.27
N LEU A 338 0.24 45.61 5.31
CA LEU A 338 -0.80 46.41 4.66
C LEU A 338 -0.59 46.56 3.14
N ARG A 339 -0.17 45.49 2.47
CA ARG A 339 -0.05 45.45 1.00
C ARG A 339 -1.40 45.76 0.35
N SER A 340 -1.38 46.60 -0.69
CA SER A 340 -2.56 47.07 -1.43
C SER A 340 -3.24 45.99 -2.26
N ASP A 341 -2.50 44.95 -2.59
CA ASP A 341 -2.87 43.87 -3.49
C ASP A 341 -2.30 42.56 -2.94
N VAL A 342 -3.09 41.50 -3.06
CA VAL A 342 -2.68 40.13 -2.72
C VAL A 342 -3.13 39.23 -3.85
N THR A 343 -2.17 38.53 -4.45
CA THR A 343 -2.40 37.58 -5.53
C THR A 343 -2.24 36.16 -4.99
N VAL A 344 -3.28 35.34 -5.11
CA VAL A 344 -3.21 33.89 -4.89
C VAL A 344 -3.06 33.22 -6.26
N HIS A 345 -1.85 32.74 -6.53
CA HIS A 345 -1.52 32.01 -7.75
C HIS A 345 -1.68 30.50 -7.51
N LEU A 346 -2.44 29.84 -8.38
CA LEU A 346 -2.71 28.41 -8.31
C LEU A 346 -2.29 27.75 -9.62
N LYS A 347 -1.61 26.60 -9.52
CA LYS A 347 -1.34 25.73 -10.67
C LYS A 347 -2.17 24.45 -10.62
N SER A 348 -2.42 23.89 -11.80
CA SER A 348 -3.14 22.64 -11.97
C SER A 348 -2.41 21.70 -12.93
N ASN A 349 -2.68 20.41 -12.84
CA ASN A 349 -2.09 19.39 -13.73
C ASN A 349 -2.63 19.47 -15.17
N ILE A 350 -3.87 19.94 -15.36
CA ILE A 350 -4.56 20.10 -16.66
C ILE A 350 -4.96 21.55 -16.93
N ALA A 351 -5.28 21.88 -18.18
CA ALA A 351 -5.73 23.24 -18.51
C ALA A 351 -7.16 23.49 -17.97
N ILE A 352 -7.36 24.64 -17.32
CA ILE A 352 -8.66 25.09 -16.81
C ILE A 352 -9.31 25.95 -17.89
N ARG A 353 -10.60 25.75 -18.15
CA ARG A 353 -11.37 26.60 -19.07
C ARG A 353 -12.02 27.75 -18.33
N ASP A 354 -12.09 28.90 -18.96
CA ASP A 354 -12.78 30.09 -18.43
C ASP A 354 -14.22 29.77 -17.98
N SER A 355 -14.95 28.99 -18.79
CA SER A 355 -16.32 28.53 -18.49
C SER A 355 -16.45 27.67 -17.23
N TRP A 356 -15.35 27.16 -16.66
CA TRP A 356 -15.38 26.36 -15.43
C TRP A 356 -15.27 27.22 -14.18
N VAL A 357 -14.88 28.50 -14.28
CA VAL A 357 -14.50 29.32 -13.13
C VAL A 357 -15.63 30.25 -12.71
N ASP A 358 -16.09 30.10 -11.48
CA ASP A 358 -17.02 31.01 -10.80
C ASP A 358 -16.28 31.74 -9.66
N CYS A 359 -15.97 33.02 -9.86
CA CYS A 359 -15.17 33.85 -8.95
C CYS A 359 -15.99 35.00 -8.37
N ILE A 360 -15.99 35.14 -7.04
CA ILE A 360 -16.72 36.17 -6.29
C ILE A 360 -15.76 36.81 -5.28
N GLY A 361 -15.76 38.15 -5.18
CA GLY A 361 -14.92 38.88 -4.21
C GLY A 361 -13.50 39.18 -4.64
N ALA A 362 -13.09 38.68 -5.81
CA ALA A 362 -11.77 38.90 -6.39
C ALA A 362 -11.86 39.02 -7.91
N GLN A 363 -10.81 39.56 -8.52
CA GLN A 363 -10.59 39.45 -9.96
C GLN A 363 -9.72 38.24 -10.23
N TYR A 364 -9.87 37.57 -11.37
CA TYR A 364 -8.98 36.47 -11.74
C TYR A 364 -8.47 36.62 -13.17
N GLU A 365 -7.27 36.08 -13.40
CA GLU A 365 -6.66 35.95 -14.71
C GLU A 365 -6.30 34.48 -14.93
N LEU A 366 -6.57 33.96 -16.14
CA LEU A 366 -6.39 32.56 -16.47
C LEU A 366 -5.33 32.40 -17.57
N SER A 367 -4.38 31.49 -17.34
CA SER A 367 -3.31 31.15 -18.28
C SER A 367 -3.14 29.64 -18.36
N SER A 368 -3.90 28.99 -19.26
CA SER A 368 -3.89 27.53 -19.47
C SER A 368 -4.06 26.72 -18.17
N LYS A 369 -2.95 26.36 -17.50
CA LYS A 369 -2.93 25.55 -16.27
C LYS A 369 -2.83 26.39 -14.99
N GLU A 370 -2.80 27.70 -15.10
CA GLU A 370 -2.58 28.63 -14.01
C GLU A 370 -3.74 29.60 -13.87
N ILE A 371 -4.07 29.97 -12.64
CA ILE A 371 -5.05 31.00 -12.30
C ILE A 371 -4.46 31.94 -11.24
N ASN A 372 -4.50 33.24 -11.53
CA ASN A 372 -4.12 34.30 -10.59
C ASN A 372 -5.38 34.92 -10.03
N ILE A 373 -5.58 34.87 -8.71
CA ILE A 373 -6.71 35.47 -8.02
C ILE A 373 -6.23 36.73 -7.31
N ASN A 374 -6.67 37.89 -7.77
CA ASN A 374 -6.25 39.21 -7.30
C ASN A 374 -7.29 39.79 -6.33
N LEU A 375 -6.87 39.97 -5.07
CA LEU A 375 -7.65 40.59 -4.00
C LEU A 375 -7.09 41.98 -3.65
N LYS A 376 -7.99 42.91 -3.28
CA LYS A 376 -7.63 44.22 -2.70
C LYS A 376 -8.01 44.22 -1.22
N PRO A 377 -7.04 44.10 -0.29
CA PRO A 377 -7.34 43.94 1.13
C PRO A 377 -7.87 45.24 1.76
N GLU A 378 -9.08 45.17 2.34
CA GLU A 378 -9.73 46.26 3.09
C GLU A 378 -9.97 45.83 4.55
N GLY A 379 -8.89 45.55 5.27
CA GLY A 379 -8.97 45.08 6.66
C GLY A 379 -9.22 43.57 6.74
N CYS A 380 -10.43 43.13 6.43
CA CYS A 380 -10.83 41.72 6.36
C CYS A 380 -11.59 41.49 5.04
N THR A 381 -10.98 40.74 4.12
CA THR A 381 -11.49 40.57 2.76
C THR A 381 -11.63 39.10 2.42
N PHE A 382 -12.79 38.71 1.90
CA PHE A 382 -13.07 37.34 1.48
C PHE A 382 -13.12 37.23 -0.03
N ALA A 383 -12.80 36.04 -0.55
CA ALA A 383 -13.07 35.65 -1.93
C ALA A 383 -13.44 34.17 -2.01
N ARG A 384 -14.17 33.82 -3.07
CA ARG A 384 -14.57 32.45 -3.38
C ARG A 384 -14.33 32.18 -4.86
N VAL A 385 -13.63 31.09 -5.15
CA VAL A 385 -13.40 30.59 -6.51
C VAL A 385 -13.83 29.13 -6.58
N ALA A 386 -14.83 28.83 -7.39
CA ALA A 386 -15.24 27.46 -7.69
C ALA A 386 -14.82 27.07 -9.10
N ILE A 387 -14.27 25.88 -9.25
CA ILE A 387 -13.85 25.30 -10.53
C ILE A 387 -14.76 24.09 -10.80
N VAL A 388 -15.58 24.18 -11.85
CA VAL A 388 -16.69 23.26 -12.16
C VAL A 388 -16.50 22.68 -13.58
N PRO A 389 -15.77 21.55 -13.74
CA PRO A 389 -15.60 20.92 -15.04
C PRO A 389 -16.85 20.21 -15.59
N SER A 390 -17.85 19.91 -14.73
CA SER A 390 -19.13 19.28 -15.09
C SER A 390 -20.29 19.81 -14.25
N ASP A 391 -21.49 19.83 -14.84
CA ASP A 391 -22.66 20.60 -14.37
C ASP A 391 -23.27 20.23 -13.01
N GLU A 392 -22.73 19.26 -12.26
CA GLU A 392 -23.37 18.76 -11.04
C GLU A 392 -22.73 19.28 -9.74
N ASN A 393 -21.41 19.48 -9.67
CA ASN A 393 -20.71 19.98 -8.47
C ASN A 393 -19.33 20.58 -8.79
N PRO A 394 -18.84 21.58 -8.02
CA PRO A 394 -17.47 22.07 -8.16
C PRO A 394 -16.48 20.96 -7.81
N ASP A 395 -15.55 20.67 -8.72
CA ASP A 395 -14.43 19.79 -8.42
C ASP A 395 -13.54 20.43 -7.38
N TYR A 396 -13.30 21.74 -7.46
CA TYR A 396 -12.56 22.51 -6.46
C TYR A 396 -13.36 23.71 -5.96
N LEU A 397 -13.32 23.94 -4.66
CA LEU A 397 -13.86 25.13 -4.01
C LEU A 397 -12.77 25.79 -3.18
N ILE A 398 -12.34 26.97 -3.59
CA ILE A 398 -11.26 27.73 -2.97
C ILE A 398 -11.88 28.94 -2.28
N LYS A 399 -11.73 28.99 -0.97
CA LYS A 399 -12.22 30.08 -0.12
C LYS A 399 -11.01 30.80 0.44
N ILE A 400 -10.99 32.12 0.32
CA ILE A 400 -9.83 32.94 0.67
C ILE A 400 -10.27 34.01 1.66
N CYS A 401 -9.49 34.23 2.71
CA CYS A 401 -9.64 35.33 3.65
C CYS A 401 -8.29 36.03 3.82
N VAL A 402 -8.22 37.34 3.53
CA VAL A 402 -7.05 38.19 3.76
C VAL A 402 -7.32 39.11 4.94
N LEU A 403 -6.45 39.08 5.94
CA LEU A 403 -6.55 39.85 7.18
C LEU A 403 -5.36 40.80 7.35
N ASN A 404 -5.62 42.10 7.49
CA ASN A 404 -4.60 43.12 7.76
C ASN A 404 -4.20 43.16 9.25
N VAL A 405 -3.87 41.99 9.82
CA VAL A 405 -3.44 41.81 11.21
C VAL A 405 -2.25 40.87 11.27
N ARG A 406 -1.55 40.83 12.41
CA ARG A 406 -0.48 39.85 12.65
C ARG A 406 -1.05 38.46 12.92
N PRO A 407 -0.38 37.37 12.49
CA PRO A 407 -0.80 35.99 12.76
C PRO A 407 -1.12 35.69 14.22
N GLN A 408 -0.34 36.28 15.14
CA GLN A 408 -0.49 36.11 16.60
C GLN A 408 -1.93 36.34 17.08
N TYR A 409 -2.68 37.30 16.52
CA TYR A 409 -4.06 37.57 16.96
C TYR A 409 -4.96 36.33 16.93
N LEU A 410 -4.78 35.45 15.95
CA LEU A 410 -5.64 34.29 15.69
C LEU A 410 -4.84 32.98 15.72
N GLU A 411 -3.65 32.94 16.33
CA GLU A 411 -2.79 31.75 16.26
C GLU A 411 -3.41 30.51 16.92
N ASN A 412 -4.32 30.70 17.88
CA ASN A 412 -5.00 29.59 18.57
C ASN A 412 -6.11 28.96 17.74
N ILE A 413 -6.54 29.60 16.64
CA ILE A 413 -7.51 29.01 15.72
C ILE A 413 -6.87 28.40 14.46
N GLN A 414 -5.54 28.44 14.36
CA GLN A 414 -4.76 28.02 13.18
C GLN A 414 -5.06 26.57 12.74
N THR A 415 -5.39 25.68 13.67
CA THR A 415 -5.61 24.25 13.42
C THR A 415 -7.09 23.88 13.26
N ASN A 416 -8.00 24.80 13.57
CA ASN A 416 -9.42 24.52 13.69
C ASN A 416 -10.33 25.61 13.07
N TYR A 417 -9.85 26.34 12.06
CA TYR A 417 -10.65 27.30 11.31
C TYR A 417 -11.23 26.72 10.01
N ARG A 418 -12.43 27.15 9.62
CA ARG A 418 -13.03 26.94 8.29
C ARG A 418 -13.52 28.29 7.77
N LEU A 419 -13.48 28.51 6.47
CA LEU A 419 -14.06 29.73 5.90
C LEU A 419 -15.48 29.41 5.42
N ASP A 420 -16.45 30.19 5.88
CA ASP A 420 -17.76 30.23 5.25
C ASP A 420 -17.84 31.47 4.36
N VAL A 421 -17.92 31.23 3.05
CA VAL A 421 -17.92 32.28 2.02
C VAL A 421 -19.09 32.01 1.08
N PRO A 422 -20.31 32.44 1.45
CA PRO A 422 -21.48 32.25 0.60
C PRO A 422 -21.42 33.15 -0.65
N LYS A 423 -22.30 32.93 -1.63
CA LYS A 423 -22.40 33.77 -2.84
C LYS A 423 -22.59 35.26 -2.50
N PHE A 424 -23.31 35.55 -1.40
CA PHE A 424 -23.43 36.89 -0.87
C PHE A 424 -22.28 37.19 0.10
N ILE A 425 -21.18 37.71 -0.44
CA ILE A 425 -19.89 37.77 0.24
C ILE A 425 -19.87 38.60 1.55
N LYS A 426 -20.82 39.53 1.73
CA LYS A 426 -20.93 40.32 2.98
C LYS A 426 -21.34 39.47 4.20
N ARG A 427 -21.81 38.24 4.01
CA ARG A 427 -22.11 37.28 5.08
C ARG A 427 -20.96 36.33 5.38
N SER A 428 -19.78 36.53 4.79
CA SER A 428 -18.64 35.64 5.00
C SER A 428 -18.09 35.75 6.42
N LYS A 429 -17.66 34.62 6.98
CA LYS A 429 -17.15 34.50 8.34
C LYS A 429 -16.01 33.50 8.41
N ILE A 430 -15.18 33.64 9.44
CA ILE A 430 -14.23 32.61 9.84
C ILE A 430 -14.93 31.74 10.90
N GLN A 431 -15.20 30.48 10.57
CA GLN A 431 -15.77 29.50 11.48
C GLN A 431 -14.66 28.86 12.33
N ILE A 432 -14.87 28.79 13.63
CA ILE A 432 -14.03 28.08 14.59
C ILE A 432 -14.77 26.79 14.94
N ILE A 433 -14.15 25.65 14.64
CA ILE A 433 -14.72 24.33 14.89
C ILE A 433 -13.97 23.63 16.03
N GLY A 434 -14.63 22.72 16.76
CA GLY A 434 -14.00 21.91 17.81
C GLY A 434 -13.38 22.74 18.93
N LEU A 435 -14.03 23.83 19.34
CA LEU A 435 -13.57 24.62 20.48
C LEU A 435 -13.84 23.85 21.78
N ASN A 436 -12.81 23.58 22.59
CA ASN A 436 -12.99 22.82 23.83
C ASN A 436 -13.70 23.63 24.93
N ARG A 437 -13.04 24.69 25.45
CA ARG A 437 -13.54 25.47 26.61
C ARG A 437 -13.10 26.93 26.64
N ILE A 438 -11.97 27.25 26.02
CA ILE A 438 -11.39 28.59 26.04
C ILE A 438 -11.00 28.97 24.62
N LEU A 439 -11.55 30.07 24.12
CA LEU A 439 -11.03 30.75 22.94
C LEU A 439 -10.10 31.87 23.40
N THR A 440 -8.84 31.84 22.97
CA THR A 440 -7.86 32.88 23.30
C THR A 440 -7.43 33.62 22.04
N ILE A 441 -7.54 34.94 22.08
CA ILE A 441 -7.21 35.87 21.00
C ILE A 441 -6.00 36.70 21.44
N ASN A 442 -5.02 36.83 20.55
CA ASN A 442 -3.75 37.53 20.80
C ASN A 442 -3.01 37.03 22.06
N PRO A 443 -2.64 35.74 22.15
CA PRO A 443 -1.99 35.17 23.32
C PRO A 443 -0.58 35.77 23.55
N GLY A 444 -0.10 35.63 24.79
CA GLY A 444 1.29 35.95 25.17
C GLY A 444 1.48 37.31 25.84
N TYR A 445 0.41 38.03 26.16
CA TYR A 445 0.45 39.29 26.93
C TYR A 445 -0.06 39.10 28.35
N GLU A 446 0.58 39.78 29.31
CA GLU A 446 0.23 39.75 30.74
C GLU A 446 -1.14 40.39 31.06
N ASP A 447 -1.58 41.37 30.26
CA ASP A 447 -2.90 42.00 30.40
C ASP A 447 -3.98 41.08 29.80
N VAL A 448 -4.57 40.22 30.64
CA VAL A 448 -5.60 39.25 30.24
C VAL A 448 -6.99 39.79 30.56
N ILE A 449 -7.81 39.97 29.51
CA ILE A 449 -9.22 40.31 29.61
C ILE A 449 -10.04 39.03 29.42
N THR A 450 -10.99 38.78 30.32
CA THR A 450 -11.92 37.64 30.21
C THR A 450 -13.33 38.15 29.97
N GLU A 451 -13.98 37.66 28.93
CA GLU A 451 -15.35 38.03 28.53
C GLU A 451 -16.20 36.78 28.27
N SER A 452 -17.52 36.90 28.45
CA SER A 452 -18.48 35.87 28.05
C SER A 452 -18.97 36.12 26.64
N LEU A 453 -19.01 35.07 25.82
CA LEU A 453 -19.31 35.17 24.39
C LEU A 453 -20.83 35.21 24.15
N LYS A 454 -21.32 36.23 23.43
CA LYS A 454 -22.76 36.42 23.14
C LYS A 454 -23.02 36.58 21.64
N GLN A 455 -24.20 36.11 21.22
CA GLN A 455 -24.66 36.18 19.83
C GLN A 455 -24.68 37.61 19.27
N GLY A 456 -23.96 37.82 18.18
CA GLY A 456 -23.84 39.08 17.43
C GLY A 456 -23.01 40.17 18.12
N GLU A 457 -22.40 39.91 19.27
CA GLU A 457 -21.67 40.94 20.03
C GLU A 457 -20.31 41.29 19.39
N LYS A 458 -19.85 42.52 19.63
CA LYS A 458 -18.55 43.02 19.15
C LYS A 458 -17.58 43.18 20.32
N TYR A 459 -16.44 42.51 20.24
CA TYR A 459 -15.37 42.58 21.23
C TYR A 459 -14.16 43.33 20.65
N SER A 460 -13.34 43.94 21.50
CA SER A 460 -12.12 44.63 21.08
C SER A 460 -10.91 44.03 21.78
N CYS A 461 -9.84 43.76 21.03
CA CYS A 461 -8.58 43.25 21.54
C CYS A 461 -7.44 44.20 21.10
N ASN A 462 -6.83 44.89 22.07
CA ASN A 462 -5.70 45.77 21.80
C ASN A 462 -4.42 44.96 21.57
N TYR A 463 -3.41 45.59 20.95
CA TYR A 463 -2.15 44.91 20.57
C TYR A 463 -1.33 44.38 21.76
N ASN A 464 -1.58 44.88 22.97
CA ASN A 464 -0.88 44.53 24.20
C ASN A 464 -1.74 43.72 25.17
N GLN A 465 -2.88 43.18 24.71
CA GLN A 465 -3.87 42.48 25.53
C GLN A 465 -4.10 41.07 25.00
N THR A 466 -4.29 40.14 25.92
CA THR A 466 -4.80 38.78 25.65
C THR A 466 -6.29 38.78 25.95
N LEU A 467 -7.15 38.41 25.00
CA LEU A 467 -8.60 38.29 25.22
C LEU A 467 -8.99 36.82 25.29
N GLN A 468 -9.62 36.40 26.39
CA GLN A 468 -10.09 35.04 26.63
C GLN A 468 -11.61 35.00 26.73
N PHE A 469 -12.21 34.03 26.04
CA PHE A 469 -13.61 33.69 26.19
C PHE A 469 -13.73 32.33 26.86
N LEU A 470 -14.41 32.30 28.02
CA LEU A 470 -14.82 31.07 28.68
C LEU A 470 -16.15 30.66 28.09
N THR A 471 -16.21 29.49 27.45
CA THR A 471 -17.46 28.93 26.93
C THR A 471 -17.99 27.89 27.92
N SER A 472 -19.23 28.07 28.40
CA SER A 472 -19.93 27.05 29.18
C SER A 472 -20.78 26.17 28.26
N ASP A 473 -20.94 24.88 28.62
CA ASP A 473 -21.79 23.92 27.87
C ASP A 473 -23.27 24.37 27.81
N GLU A 474 -23.69 25.31 28.67
CA GLU A 474 -25.03 25.90 28.71
C GLU A 474 -25.23 27.05 27.70
N GLU A 475 -24.17 27.75 27.27
CA GLU A 475 -24.25 28.91 26.36
C GLU A 475 -24.32 28.53 24.87
N ILE A 476 -23.86 27.35 24.49
CA ILE A 476 -23.94 26.80 23.12
C ILE A 476 -25.34 26.21 22.84
N ASN A 477 -26.19 26.10 23.87
CA ASN A 477 -27.49 25.41 23.88
C ASN A 477 -28.71 26.33 23.67
N SER A 478 -28.55 27.45 22.96
CA SER A 478 -29.69 28.21 22.42
C SER A 478 -30.08 27.63 21.05
N ASP A 479 -31.30 27.86 20.55
CA ASP A 479 -31.90 27.26 19.33
C ASP A 479 -31.06 27.32 18.01
N SER A 480 -29.84 27.84 18.03
CA SER A 480 -28.84 27.80 16.96
C SER A 480 -27.56 27.10 17.41
N ASP A 481 -27.17 26.02 16.73
CA ASP A 481 -25.90 25.26 16.89
C ASP A 481 -24.59 26.09 16.65
N THR A 482 -24.69 27.42 16.59
CA THR A 482 -23.62 28.34 16.22
C THR A 482 -23.70 29.65 16.99
N ILE A 483 -22.55 30.23 17.37
CA ILE A 483 -22.48 31.57 17.97
C ILE A 483 -21.69 32.54 17.09
N ASP A 484 -22.35 33.60 16.64
CA ASP A 484 -21.76 34.68 15.84
C ASP A 484 -21.20 35.79 16.70
N PHE A 485 -20.06 36.35 16.33
CA PHE A 485 -19.48 37.52 16.99
C PHE A 485 -18.47 38.23 16.09
N GLN A 486 -18.06 39.44 16.48
CA GLN A 486 -17.00 40.17 15.78
C GLN A 486 -15.89 40.55 16.73
N ILE A 487 -14.64 40.41 16.27
CA ILE A 487 -13.48 40.91 17.00
C ILE A 487 -12.90 42.10 16.25
N LYS A 488 -12.71 43.20 16.98
CA LYS A 488 -11.99 44.38 16.54
C LYS A 488 -10.53 44.29 16.99
N CYS A 489 -9.64 44.03 16.04
CA CYS A 489 -8.19 44.03 16.22
C CYS A 489 -7.64 45.35 15.65
N GLY A 490 -7.48 46.36 16.50
CA GLY A 490 -7.13 47.71 16.05
C GLY A 490 -8.24 48.33 15.19
N ALA A 491 -7.96 48.60 13.92
CA ALA A 491 -8.94 49.14 12.96
C ALA A 491 -9.67 48.06 12.14
N VAL A 492 -9.27 46.79 12.27
CA VAL A 492 -9.81 45.67 11.49
C VAL A 492 -10.94 45.00 12.26
N GLU A 493 -12.12 44.87 11.64
CA GLU A 493 -13.22 44.06 12.15
C GLU A 493 -13.18 42.67 11.51
N ILE A 494 -13.12 41.63 12.34
CA ILE A 494 -13.03 40.22 11.91
C ILE A 494 -14.33 39.50 12.31
N PRO A 495 -15.14 39.03 11.33
CA PRO A 495 -16.33 38.25 11.61
C PRO A 495 -15.97 36.79 11.93
N LEU A 496 -16.39 36.31 13.10
CA LEU A 496 -16.13 34.97 13.60
C LEU A 496 -17.45 34.26 13.95
N GLU A 497 -17.46 32.94 13.81
CA GLU A 497 -18.58 32.08 14.17
C GLU A 497 -18.01 30.84 14.88
N ILE A 498 -18.52 30.48 16.06
CA ILE A 498 -18.21 29.20 16.70
C ILE A 498 -19.24 28.19 16.23
N CYS A 499 -18.80 27.01 15.79
CA CYS A 499 -19.67 25.89 15.46
C CYS A 499 -19.40 24.73 16.44
N ASP A 500 -20.47 24.16 17.00
CA ASP A 500 -20.38 22.97 17.85
C ASP A 500 -20.15 21.69 17.02
N GLU A 501 -18.95 21.58 16.46
CA GLU A 501 -18.52 20.42 15.67
C GLU A 501 -17.32 19.77 16.36
N ALA A 502 -17.48 18.55 16.89
CA ALA A 502 -16.41 17.83 17.56
C ALA A 502 -15.31 17.41 16.56
N ILE A 503 -14.06 17.74 16.86
CA ILE A 503 -12.89 17.28 16.10
C ILE A 503 -12.23 16.14 16.89
N LYS A 504 -12.07 14.98 16.26
CA LYS A 504 -11.34 13.87 16.89
C LYS A 504 -9.86 14.22 16.99
N PRO A 505 -9.23 14.10 18.18
CA PRO A 505 -7.79 14.21 18.33
C PRO A 505 -7.08 13.21 17.40
N VAL A 506 -6.04 13.66 16.71
CA VAL A 506 -5.22 12.80 15.87
C VAL A 506 -3.95 12.45 16.63
N GLU A 507 -3.75 11.17 16.94
CA GLU A 507 -2.53 10.71 17.60
C GLU A 507 -1.35 10.59 16.62
N ILE A 508 -0.14 10.86 17.11
CA ILE A 508 1.10 10.69 16.37
C ILE A 508 2.13 9.91 17.20
N THR A 509 2.88 9.03 16.53
CA THR A 509 4.02 8.29 17.11
C THR A 509 5.33 9.05 16.89
N GLY A 510 6.37 8.77 17.70
CA GLY A 510 7.69 9.37 17.49
C GLY A 510 8.30 9.05 16.12
N ILE A 511 8.06 7.84 15.59
CA ILE A 511 8.47 7.46 14.22
C ILE A 511 7.79 8.35 13.18
N ARG A 512 6.48 8.59 13.32
CA ARG A 512 5.75 9.42 12.36
C ARG A 512 6.15 10.89 12.47
N ALA A 513 6.39 11.39 13.69
CA ALA A 513 6.92 12.74 13.91
C ALA A 513 8.29 12.93 13.24
N PHE A 514 9.20 11.95 13.40
CA PHE A 514 10.48 11.92 12.72
C PHE A 514 10.32 11.93 11.18
N GLN A 515 9.43 11.12 10.61
CA GLN A 515 9.17 11.15 9.17
C GLN A 515 8.68 12.50 8.70
N LEU A 516 7.65 13.05 9.34
CA LEU A 516 7.02 14.30 8.91
C LEU A 516 8.02 15.45 8.87
N LYS A 517 8.90 15.57 9.87
CA LYS A 517 9.87 16.67 9.90
C LYS A 517 10.93 16.56 8.80
N TYR A 518 11.33 15.35 8.41
CA TYR A 518 12.26 15.13 7.30
C TYR A 518 11.58 15.18 5.91
N GLN A 519 10.33 14.71 5.78
CA GLN A 519 9.51 14.83 4.57
C GLN A 519 9.28 16.29 4.22
N ASN A 520 8.84 17.08 5.22
CA ASN A 520 8.51 18.49 5.05
C ASN A 520 9.75 19.40 5.13
N LYS A 521 10.90 18.87 5.58
CA LYS A 521 12.12 19.63 5.91
C LYS A 521 11.82 20.82 6.81
N ARG A 522 10.94 20.61 7.79
CA ARG A 522 10.38 21.64 8.66
C ARG A 522 10.04 21.06 10.02
N GLY A 523 10.36 21.79 11.09
CA GLY A 523 10.00 21.41 12.45
C GLY A 523 8.53 21.68 12.80
N MET A 524 8.05 21.03 13.86
CA MET A 524 6.71 21.19 14.40
C MET A 524 6.75 21.92 15.75
N GLU A 525 5.76 22.77 16.01
CA GLU A 525 5.66 23.50 17.27
C GLU A 525 5.06 22.61 18.37
N TYR A 526 5.47 22.84 19.62
CA TYR A 526 4.92 22.20 20.80
C TYR A 526 4.23 23.26 21.68
N ARG A 527 2.89 23.21 21.76
CA ARG A 527 2.06 24.18 22.50
C ARG A 527 1.09 23.44 23.42
N ASP A 528 1.29 23.51 24.73
CA ASP A 528 0.41 22.90 25.75
C ASP A 528 0.10 21.41 25.47
N HIS A 529 1.14 20.58 25.30
CA HIS A 529 1.04 19.15 24.95
C HIS A 529 0.50 18.85 23.54
N ARG A 530 0.30 19.88 22.70
CA ARG A 530 -0.14 19.74 21.30
C ARG A 530 1.02 19.94 20.36
N ILE A 531 1.10 19.09 19.34
CA ILE A 531 2.10 19.17 18.26
C ILE A 531 1.43 19.82 17.06
N ILE A 532 1.90 21.00 16.66
CA ILE A 532 1.32 21.78 15.58
C ILE A 532 2.24 21.76 14.36
N SER A 533 1.70 21.29 13.24
CA SER A 533 2.38 21.24 11.95
C SER A 533 1.53 21.96 10.90
N GLY A 534 1.86 23.22 10.60
CA GLY A 534 1.04 24.05 9.72
C GLY A 534 -0.37 24.20 10.28
N THR A 535 -1.40 23.78 9.53
CA THR A 535 -2.80 23.82 9.99
C THR A 535 -3.29 22.52 10.64
N LYS A 536 -2.39 21.59 10.96
CA LYS A 536 -2.71 20.31 11.60
C LYS A 536 -2.25 20.29 13.05
N GLU A 537 -3.05 19.65 13.87
CA GLU A 537 -2.79 19.41 15.30
C GLU A 537 -2.68 17.90 15.52
N TYR A 538 -1.70 17.50 16.33
CA TYR A 538 -1.50 16.12 16.76
C TYR A 538 -1.27 16.03 18.26
N PHE A 539 -1.58 14.88 18.82
CA PHE A 539 -1.29 14.51 20.20
C PHE A 539 -0.32 13.33 20.20
N ALA A 540 0.76 13.40 21.00
CA ALA A 540 1.70 12.30 21.09
C ALA A 540 1.06 11.10 21.81
N LYS A 541 1.40 9.88 21.39
CA LYS A 541 1.11 8.69 22.22
C LYS A 541 1.86 8.74 23.54
N ALA A 542 1.28 8.20 24.61
CA ALA A 542 1.76 8.29 26.00
C ALA A 542 3.29 8.23 26.18
N ALA A 543 3.96 7.14 25.77
CA ALA A 543 5.42 7.02 25.95
C ALA A 543 6.26 8.06 25.17
N PHE A 544 5.78 8.49 24.00
CA PHE A 544 6.42 9.58 23.26
C PHE A 544 6.13 10.94 23.90
N GLN A 545 4.91 11.14 24.43
CA GLN A 545 4.53 12.33 25.16
C GLN A 545 5.43 12.56 26.38
N GLU A 546 5.69 11.53 27.20
CA GLU A 546 6.62 11.63 28.33
C GLU A 546 8.02 12.07 27.90
N SER A 547 8.49 11.58 26.75
CA SER A 547 9.78 11.99 26.19
C SER A 547 9.78 13.48 25.81
N LEU A 548 8.70 13.98 25.19
CA LEU A 548 8.55 15.39 24.84
C LEU A 548 8.41 16.29 26.08
N GLU A 549 7.72 15.83 27.12
CA GLU A 549 7.60 16.55 28.39
C GLU A 549 8.96 16.71 29.08
N ARG A 550 9.78 15.65 29.05
CA ARG A 550 11.18 15.69 29.48
C ARG A 550 12.01 16.68 28.66
N GLU A 551 11.92 16.67 27.32
CA GLU A 551 12.60 17.66 26.47
C GLU A 551 12.16 19.09 26.81
N ASN A 552 10.85 19.30 26.96
CA ASN A 552 10.29 20.60 27.29
C ASN A 552 10.83 21.09 28.64
N THR A 553 10.90 20.22 29.66
CA THR A 553 11.45 20.55 30.97
C THR A 553 12.91 21.01 30.88
N LEU A 554 13.77 20.23 30.20
CA LEU A 554 15.18 20.59 29.99
C LEU A 554 15.31 21.96 29.31
N ILE A 555 14.50 22.21 28.29
CA ILE A 555 14.55 23.43 27.48
C ILE A 555 14.05 24.64 28.28
N GLN A 556 12.86 24.54 28.89
CA GLN A 556 12.25 25.63 29.65
C GLN A 556 13.12 26.05 30.84
N ASN A 557 13.74 25.10 31.53
CA ASN A 557 14.58 25.40 32.68
C ASN A 557 16.06 25.61 32.32
N LYS A 558 16.45 25.37 31.06
CA LYS A 558 17.85 25.43 30.56
C LYS A 558 18.78 24.47 31.31
N TRP A 559 18.27 23.34 31.76
CA TRP A 559 19.03 22.34 32.49
C TRP A 559 20.03 21.62 31.58
N LEU A 560 21.21 21.35 32.11
CA LEU A 560 22.25 20.58 31.42
C LEU A 560 21.96 19.08 31.49
N ALA A 561 21.38 18.61 32.59
CA ALA A 561 20.93 17.24 32.81
C ALA A 561 19.84 17.24 33.89
N ALA A 562 19.13 16.13 34.07
CA ALA A 562 18.06 16.01 35.07
C ALA A 562 18.05 14.66 35.78
N PHE A 563 17.55 14.64 37.01
CA PHE A 563 17.10 13.44 37.70
C PHE A 563 15.59 13.31 37.53
N ASP A 564 15.13 12.11 37.19
CA ASP A 564 13.71 11.78 37.05
C ASP A 564 13.34 10.73 38.10
N THR A 565 12.59 11.18 39.11
CA THR A 565 12.14 10.35 40.24
C THR A 565 10.64 10.08 40.11
N ILE A 566 10.11 9.11 40.87
CA ILE A 566 8.67 8.78 40.86
C ILE A 566 7.79 10.02 41.11
N THR A 567 8.29 10.99 41.86
CA THR A 567 7.54 12.17 42.28
C THR A 567 7.77 13.40 41.41
N GLU A 568 8.99 13.60 40.90
CA GLU A 568 9.34 14.81 40.15
C GLU A 568 10.62 14.67 39.30
N ILE A 569 10.73 15.55 38.30
CA ILE A 569 11.96 15.80 37.55
C ILE A 569 12.68 17.01 38.16
N SER A 570 13.94 16.85 38.51
CA SER A 570 14.78 17.89 39.13
C SER A 570 16.12 18.06 38.40
N GLU A 571 16.78 19.20 38.60
CA GLU A 571 18.04 19.52 37.93
C GLU A 571 19.21 18.66 38.42
N CYS A 572 19.97 18.10 37.49
CA CYS A 572 21.28 17.54 37.77
C CYS A 572 22.35 18.61 37.48
N GLN A 573 22.92 19.20 38.53
CA GLN A 573 23.95 20.21 38.41
C GLN A 573 25.24 19.60 37.86
N LEU A 574 25.72 20.14 36.74
CA LEU A 574 26.95 19.72 36.07
C LEU A 574 27.93 20.90 36.01
N ASN A 575 29.20 20.64 36.32
CA ASN A 575 30.27 21.59 36.08
C ASN A 575 30.91 21.30 34.72
N ILE A 576 30.68 22.13 33.71
CA ILE A 576 31.20 21.91 32.35
C ILE A 576 32.01 23.12 31.87
N PRO A 577 32.93 22.94 30.89
CA PRO A 577 33.71 24.05 30.35
C PRO A 577 32.84 25.16 29.76
N GLU A 578 33.20 26.42 30.03
CA GLU A 578 32.46 27.63 29.60
C GLU A 578 32.14 27.69 28.10
N PRO A 579 33.06 27.32 27.16
CA PRO A 579 32.75 27.30 25.74
C PRO A 579 31.60 26.35 25.39
N VAL A 580 31.53 25.19 26.05
CA VAL A 580 30.46 24.20 25.85
C VAL A 580 29.15 24.70 26.44
N TYR A 581 29.19 25.24 27.67
CA TYR A 581 28.03 25.82 28.33
C TYR A 581 27.38 26.91 27.46
N THR A 582 28.18 27.88 27.01
CA THR A 582 27.70 28.97 26.14
C THR A 582 27.09 28.43 24.84
N ALA A 583 27.71 27.44 24.21
CA ALA A 583 27.20 26.85 22.97
C ALA A 583 25.88 26.10 23.18
N TYR A 584 25.75 25.33 24.27
CA TYR A 584 24.54 24.61 24.65
C TYR A 584 23.36 25.56 24.94
N ILE A 585 23.60 26.61 25.73
CA ILE A 585 22.55 27.60 26.05
C ILE A 585 22.06 28.31 24.79
N ASN A 586 22.97 28.72 23.91
CA ASN A 586 22.60 29.32 22.62
C ASN A 586 21.77 28.37 21.73
N TYR A 587 22.00 27.07 21.84
CA TYR A 587 21.23 26.06 21.11
C TYR A 587 19.81 25.89 21.68
N ILE A 588 19.67 25.80 23.01
CA ILE A 588 18.37 25.72 23.69
C ILE A 588 17.52 26.98 23.48
N GLU A 589 18.11 28.17 23.52
CA GLU A 589 17.39 29.42 23.29
C GLU A 589 16.76 29.48 21.90
N GLU A 590 17.40 28.88 20.89
CA GLU A 590 16.84 28.83 19.55
C GLU A 590 15.60 27.92 19.49
N PHE A 591 15.61 26.78 20.20
CA PHE A 591 14.42 25.92 20.36
C PHE A 591 13.25 26.67 21.03
N LYS A 592 13.53 27.39 22.12
CA LYS A 592 12.54 28.23 22.82
C LYS A 592 11.90 29.25 21.90
N LYS A 593 12.74 30.00 21.17
CA LYS A 593 12.29 31.03 20.22
C LYS A 593 11.38 30.45 19.13
N MET A 594 11.67 29.22 18.67
CA MET A 594 10.87 28.55 17.65
C MET A 594 9.64 27.81 18.21
N ARG A 595 9.47 27.72 19.54
CA ARG A 595 8.48 26.86 20.21
C ARG A 595 8.58 25.39 19.76
N GLN A 596 9.78 24.89 19.54
CA GLN A 596 10.01 23.51 19.08
C GLN A 596 10.79 22.71 20.10
N LEU A 597 10.55 21.41 20.12
CA LEU A 597 11.35 20.44 20.86
C LEU A 597 12.29 19.69 19.89
N PRO A 598 13.47 19.25 20.33
CA PRO A 598 14.45 18.54 19.52
C PRO A 598 13.87 17.39 18.69
N SER A 599 13.06 16.51 19.30
CA SER A 599 12.43 15.40 18.58
C SER A 599 11.46 15.87 17.48
N LEU A 600 10.91 17.07 17.59
CA LEU A 600 9.96 17.66 16.64
C LEU A 600 10.61 18.62 15.63
N ALA A 601 11.86 19.03 15.87
CA ALA A 601 12.52 20.04 15.08
C ALA A 601 13.33 19.46 13.92
N TYR A 602 13.29 20.16 12.79
CA TYR A 602 14.19 19.93 11.67
C TYR A 602 15.31 20.96 11.71
N LEU A 603 16.56 20.49 11.85
CA LEU A 603 17.73 21.36 11.96
C LEU A 603 17.96 22.12 10.65
N SER A 604 17.59 23.40 10.63
CA SER A 604 17.73 24.30 9.49
C SER A 604 17.99 25.72 9.96
N GLY A 605 18.47 26.58 9.06
CA GLY A 605 18.70 28.00 9.37
C GLY A 605 19.61 28.22 10.59
N SER A 606 19.19 29.09 11.50
CA SER A 606 19.91 29.39 12.75
C SER A 606 20.11 28.16 13.63
N LEU A 607 19.10 27.30 13.74
CA LEU A 607 19.14 26.12 14.60
C LEU A 607 20.24 25.12 14.17
N LEU A 608 20.42 24.94 12.85
CA LEU A 608 21.50 24.13 12.29
C LEU A 608 22.88 24.69 12.64
N GLU A 609 23.07 25.99 12.52
CA GLU A 609 24.35 26.63 12.85
C GLU A 609 24.67 26.53 14.34
N ARG A 610 23.66 26.70 15.22
CA ARG A 610 23.83 26.49 16.67
C ARG A 610 24.21 25.04 16.99
N ALA A 611 23.57 24.06 16.35
CA ALA A 611 23.88 22.64 16.55
C ALA A 611 25.33 22.31 16.15
N LYS A 612 25.82 22.82 15.02
CA LYS A 612 27.21 22.62 14.58
C LYS A 612 28.23 23.22 15.55
N VAL A 613 27.98 24.45 16.02
CA VAL A 613 28.84 25.13 16.99
C VAL A 613 28.90 24.35 18.31
N TYR A 614 27.75 23.87 18.78
CA TYR A 614 27.66 23.06 19.99
C TYR A 614 28.48 21.77 19.89
N VAL A 615 28.27 20.96 18.84
CA VAL A 615 29.02 19.71 18.65
C VAL A 615 30.52 19.97 18.51
N SER A 616 30.90 21.04 17.80
CA SER A 616 32.31 21.41 17.61
C SER A 616 32.97 21.82 18.93
N ALA A 617 32.30 22.62 19.77
CA ALA A 617 32.80 23.02 21.08
C ALA A 617 33.04 21.81 21.99
N VAL A 618 32.11 20.85 22.02
CA VAL A 618 32.31 19.59 22.77
C VAL A 618 33.52 18.83 22.24
N LEU A 619 33.60 18.63 20.93
CA LEU A 619 34.69 17.88 20.31
C LEU A 619 36.06 18.52 20.57
N GLU A 620 36.15 19.85 20.54
CA GLU A 620 37.37 20.59 20.86
C GLU A 620 37.81 20.39 22.30
N GLU A 621 36.91 20.47 23.28
CA GLU A 621 37.23 20.21 24.69
C GLU A 621 37.68 18.77 24.93
N LEU A 622 36.98 17.80 24.32
CA LEU A 622 37.32 16.39 24.48
C LEU A 622 38.67 16.01 23.85
N ASN A 623 39.08 16.68 22.76
CA ASN A 623 40.37 16.43 22.12
C ASN A 623 41.57 17.02 22.91
N LYS A 624 41.35 17.86 23.93
CA LYS A 624 42.44 18.40 24.78
C LYS A 624 43.00 17.36 25.74
N ILE A 625 42.28 16.26 25.97
CA ILE A 625 42.63 15.21 26.93
C ILE A 625 43.77 14.35 26.36
N GLN A 626 44.92 14.30 27.03
CA GLN A 626 46.06 13.54 26.54
C GLN A 626 45.99 12.07 26.98
N ALA A 627 46.55 11.19 26.16
CA ALA A 627 46.67 9.77 26.51
C ALA A 627 47.55 9.63 27.77
N GLY A 628 47.09 8.88 28.76
CA GLY A 628 47.74 8.72 30.06
C GLY A 628 47.11 9.55 31.19
N ASP A 629 46.39 10.62 30.87
CA ASP A 629 45.76 11.50 31.87
C ASP A 629 44.53 10.84 32.50
N THR A 630 44.20 11.23 33.73
CA THR A 630 42.90 10.92 34.36
C THR A 630 41.88 11.99 34.01
N LEU A 631 40.60 11.63 33.86
CA LEU A 631 39.55 12.60 33.59
C LEU A 631 39.33 13.55 34.78
N SER A 632 39.26 14.85 34.51
CA SER A 632 38.88 15.85 35.50
C SER A 632 37.39 15.76 35.86
N ASN A 633 36.97 16.43 36.93
CA ASN A 633 35.55 16.50 37.29
C ASN A 633 34.71 17.13 36.16
N GLU A 634 35.21 18.19 35.52
CA GLU A 634 34.51 18.84 34.39
C GLU A 634 34.36 17.92 33.18
N GLN A 635 35.39 17.12 32.89
CA GLN A 635 35.36 16.15 31.79
C GLN A 635 34.42 14.98 32.09
N ASN A 636 34.31 14.57 33.35
CA ASN A 636 33.36 13.55 33.78
C ASN A 636 31.92 14.05 33.69
N ASP A 637 31.64 15.27 34.16
CA ASP A 637 30.30 15.87 34.08
C ASP A 637 29.87 16.13 32.63
N LEU A 638 30.81 16.42 31.71
CA LEU A 638 30.53 16.55 30.28
C LEU A 638 29.95 15.26 29.65
N LEU A 639 30.25 14.08 30.20
CA LEU A 639 29.66 12.81 29.75
C LEU A 639 28.16 12.68 30.08
N TRP A 640 27.67 13.50 31.01
CA TRP A 640 26.27 13.51 31.44
C TRP A 640 25.46 14.65 30.81
N LEU A 641 26.10 15.49 29.97
CA LEU A 641 25.42 16.60 29.30
C LEU A 641 24.30 16.10 28.37
N GLY A 642 23.07 16.55 28.62
CA GLY A 642 21.87 16.14 27.90
C GLY A 642 21.30 14.79 28.37
N CYS A 643 21.74 14.25 29.51
CA CYS A 643 21.22 13.01 30.07
C CYS A 643 20.08 13.25 31.08
N ILE A 644 19.19 12.26 31.19
CA ILE A 644 18.21 12.13 32.26
C ILE A 644 18.49 10.83 33.02
N ILE A 645 18.69 10.94 34.32
CA ILE A 645 18.98 9.81 35.22
C ILE A 645 17.67 9.43 35.90
N MET A 646 17.13 8.27 35.56
CA MET A 646 15.85 7.78 36.08
C MET A 646 16.11 6.95 37.33
N ASP A 647 15.70 7.44 38.51
CA ASP A 647 15.89 6.75 39.79
C ASP A 647 14.66 5.90 40.19
N HIS A 648 13.90 5.49 39.20
CA HIS A 648 12.73 4.62 39.30
C HIS A 648 12.72 3.65 38.12
N ASP A 649 11.92 2.59 38.21
CA ASP A 649 11.77 1.60 37.14
C ASP A 649 13.12 1.20 36.53
N GLU A 650 13.96 0.55 37.34
CA GLU A 650 15.20 -0.12 36.90
C GLU A 650 16.49 0.73 36.83
N HIS A 651 16.48 1.94 37.41
CA HIS A 651 17.65 2.83 37.55
C HIS A 651 18.33 3.14 36.21
N THR A 652 17.56 3.52 35.18
CA THR A 652 18.05 3.71 33.81
C THR A 652 18.66 5.10 33.57
N ILE A 653 19.47 5.22 32.51
CA ILE A 653 20.02 6.50 32.05
C ILE A 653 19.57 6.72 30.60
N ALA A 654 18.98 7.88 30.35
CA ALA A 654 18.49 8.27 29.03
C ALA A 654 19.34 9.41 28.46
N MET A 655 19.98 9.21 27.31
CA MET A 655 20.55 10.31 26.53
C MET A 655 19.45 10.94 25.67
N SER A 656 19.10 12.18 25.98
CA SER A 656 18.10 12.96 25.23
C SER A 656 18.65 13.36 23.85
N PRO A 657 17.80 13.90 22.95
CA PRO A 657 18.28 14.43 21.67
C PRO A 657 19.24 15.62 21.82
N LEU A 658 19.34 16.23 23.00
CA LEU A 658 20.29 17.30 23.32
C LEU A 658 21.71 16.79 23.67
N HIS A 659 21.87 15.48 23.91
CA HIS A 659 23.18 14.89 24.16
C HIS A 659 24.09 15.09 22.92
N PRO A 660 25.37 15.50 23.07
CA PRO A 660 26.24 15.86 21.95
C PRO A 660 26.34 14.78 20.85
N LEU A 661 26.38 13.50 21.24
CA LEU A 661 26.39 12.38 20.30
C LEU A 661 25.10 12.30 19.46
N ASN A 662 23.94 12.56 20.07
CA ASN A 662 22.65 12.53 19.38
C ASN A 662 22.50 13.73 18.44
N VAL A 663 22.99 14.91 18.84
CA VAL A 663 23.04 16.09 17.95
C VAL A 663 23.97 15.82 16.75
N ALA A 664 25.16 15.28 16.99
CA ALA A 664 26.09 14.91 15.92
C ALA A 664 25.48 13.86 14.96
N TYR A 665 24.68 12.94 15.49
CA TYR A 665 23.95 11.96 14.71
C TYR A 665 22.87 12.62 13.83
N GLN A 666 22.09 13.57 14.35
CA GLN A 666 21.12 14.33 13.53
C GLN A 666 21.82 15.15 12.45
N LEU A 667 22.98 15.74 12.73
CA LEU A 667 23.78 16.44 11.73
C LEU A 667 24.23 15.51 10.59
N ALA A 668 24.65 14.28 10.92
CA ALA A 668 25.00 13.27 9.92
C ALA A 668 23.79 12.84 9.07
N LEU A 669 22.60 12.70 9.67
CA LEU A 669 21.36 12.38 8.93
C LEU A 669 20.97 13.46 7.91
N LEU A 670 21.29 14.73 8.16
CA LEU A 670 21.00 15.83 7.22
C LEU A 670 21.88 15.81 5.96
N GLU A 671 23.01 15.11 6.00
CA GLU A 671 23.87 14.94 4.82
C GLU A 671 23.26 13.93 3.83
N GLU A 672 22.34 13.10 4.29
CA GLU A 672 21.63 12.11 3.48
C GLU A 672 20.43 12.70 2.71
N LYS A 673 20.09 12.07 1.58
CA LYS A 673 18.96 12.47 0.74
C LYS A 673 17.74 11.60 1.02
N ASN A 674 16.56 12.22 0.93
CA ASN A 674 15.27 11.53 1.03
C ASN A 674 15.08 10.73 2.33
N THR A 675 15.67 11.18 3.44
CA THR A 675 15.51 10.58 4.78
C THR A 675 14.04 10.48 5.20
N GLY A 676 13.19 11.41 4.74
CA GLY A 676 11.75 11.39 4.97
C GLY A 676 11.00 10.27 4.27
N ASP A 677 11.55 9.69 3.20
CA ASP A 677 10.91 8.63 2.40
C ASP A 677 11.24 7.22 2.92
N VAL A 678 12.01 7.14 4.01
CA VAL A 678 12.38 5.87 4.64
C VAL A 678 11.15 5.22 5.26
N ARG A 679 10.92 3.94 4.93
CA ARG A 679 9.83 3.13 5.48
C ARG A 679 9.96 3.03 7.01
N ASP A 680 8.85 3.03 7.72
CA ASP A 680 8.77 2.99 9.19
C ASP A 680 9.69 1.93 9.81
N GLN A 681 9.67 0.71 9.26
CA GLN A 681 10.48 -0.43 9.72
C GLN A 681 12.00 -0.21 9.61
N LEU A 682 12.45 0.68 8.73
CA LEU A 682 13.86 1.01 8.55
C LEU A 682 14.28 2.21 9.40
N ILE A 683 13.33 3.07 9.81
CA ILE A 683 13.63 4.19 10.72
C ILE A 683 14.09 3.68 12.08
N GLU A 684 13.52 2.58 12.55
CA GLU A 684 13.96 1.92 13.79
C GLU A 684 15.44 1.49 13.73
N LYS A 685 15.98 1.23 12.53
CA LYS A 685 17.39 0.87 12.32
C LYS A 685 18.32 2.09 12.26
N LEU A 686 17.77 3.29 12.06
CA LEU A 686 18.53 4.55 12.08
C LEU A 686 18.73 5.00 13.53
N SER A 687 19.71 4.40 14.20
CA SER A 687 19.99 4.71 15.61
C SER A 687 21.48 4.89 15.92
N ALA A 688 21.74 5.87 16.78
CA ALA A 688 23.05 6.13 17.38
C ALA A 688 23.36 5.20 18.57
N LEU A 689 22.42 4.34 18.96
CA LEU A 689 22.46 3.58 20.21
C LEU A 689 23.74 2.77 20.39
N TYR A 690 24.14 2.00 19.37
CA TYR A 690 25.33 1.16 19.46
C TYR A 690 26.61 1.87 19.05
N LEU A 691 26.57 3.19 18.82
CA LEU A 691 27.79 4.00 18.76
C LEU A 691 28.48 4.09 20.13
N VAL A 692 27.74 3.96 21.23
CA VAL A 692 28.28 3.85 22.58
C VAL A 692 27.52 2.72 23.28
N PRO A 693 27.92 1.45 23.11
CA PRO A 693 27.16 0.31 23.63
C PRO A 693 27.17 0.20 25.16
N TYR A 694 28.17 0.80 25.82
CA TYR A 694 28.35 0.73 27.26
C TYR A 694 28.71 2.09 27.85
N ILE A 695 28.08 2.43 28.99
CA ILE A 695 28.37 3.66 29.74
C ILE A 695 28.58 3.35 31.23
N LYS A 696 29.05 4.34 31.99
CA LYS A 696 29.18 4.25 33.45
C LYS A 696 28.50 5.42 34.14
N ASP A 697 27.95 5.14 35.31
CA ASP A 697 27.45 6.17 36.22
C ASP A 697 28.53 6.67 37.20
N LYS A 698 28.17 7.63 38.06
CA LYS A 698 29.07 8.19 39.09
C LYS A 698 29.54 7.14 40.10
N ASP A 699 28.76 6.09 40.32
CA ASP A 699 29.08 4.96 41.20
C ASP A 699 29.90 3.86 40.52
N LYS A 700 30.25 4.04 39.24
CA LYS A 700 31.02 3.10 38.39
C LYS A 700 30.26 1.81 38.09
N ASN A 701 28.94 1.81 38.22
CA ASN A 701 28.08 0.77 37.71
C ASN A 701 28.13 0.80 36.19
N LEU A 702 28.16 -0.39 35.60
CA LEU A 702 28.21 -0.55 34.16
C LEU A 702 26.80 -0.65 33.61
N TYR A 703 26.55 0.09 32.55
CA TYR A 703 25.27 0.15 31.86
C TYR A 703 25.43 -0.33 30.42
N HIS A 704 24.40 -0.94 29.87
CA HIS A 704 24.34 -1.37 28.48
C HIS A 704 23.17 -0.72 27.75
N ALA A 705 23.35 -0.52 26.45
CA ALA A 705 22.34 0.05 25.57
C ALA A 705 21.08 -0.81 25.44
N ILE A 706 19.90 -0.18 25.53
CA ILE A 706 18.58 -0.79 25.33
C ILE A 706 17.87 -0.16 24.14
N GLU A 707 17.26 -1.00 23.30
CA GLU A 707 16.43 -0.58 22.19
C GLU A 707 15.04 -0.14 22.65
N GLN A 708 14.56 1.00 22.17
CA GLN A 708 13.16 1.43 22.30
C GLN A 708 12.66 2.03 20.99
N ARG A 709 11.34 1.96 20.75
CA ARG A 709 10.71 2.36 19.48
C ARG A 709 9.90 3.65 19.54
N HIS A 710 9.48 4.07 20.74
CA HIS A 710 8.53 5.18 20.86
C HIS A 710 9.15 6.55 20.57
N SER A 711 10.46 6.70 20.80
CA SER A 711 11.19 7.97 20.72
C SER A 711 12.51 7.84 19.93
N PRO A 712 12.50 7.87 18.58
CA PRO A 712 13.67 7.52 17.74
C PRO A 712 14.98 8.27 18.01
N GLU A 713 14.94 9.41 18.70
CA GLU A 713 16.12 10.26 18.98
C GLU A 713 16.67 10.11 20.39
N TRP A 714 16.03 9.28 21.22
CA TRP A 714 16.45 8.97 22.58
C TRP A 714 17.26 7.68 22.64
N ARG A 715 18.26 7.61 23.53
CA ARG A 715 19.04 6.39 23.80
C ARG A 715 18.88 6.00 25.27
N LEU A 716 18.49 4.76 25.52
CA LEU A 716 18.29 4.27 26.88
C LEU A 716 19.40 3.28 27.24
N TYR A 717 19.77 3.30 28.51
CA TYR A 717 20.78 2.45 29.08
C TYR A 717 20.29 1.90 30.42
N ALA A 718 20.46 0.61 30.67
CA ALA A 718 20.16 -0.01 31.96
C ALA A 718 21.39 -0.64 32.61
N PRO A 719 21.39 -0.77 33.94
CA PRO A 719 22.45 -1.45 34.65
C PRO A 719 22.65 -2.88 34.13
N LEU A 720 23.89 -3.28 33.86
CA LEU A 720 24.24 -4.63 33.40
C LEU A 720 23.90 -5.70 34.45
N ILE A 721 23.89 -5.33 35.73
CA ILE A 721 23.47 -6.19 36.84
C ILE A 721 21.97 -6.50 36.77
N ASN A 722 21.18 -5.61 36.20
CA ASN A 722 19.75 -5.83 36.06
C ASN A 722 19.49 -6.81 34.90
N LYS A 723 19.26 -8.07 35.27
CA LYS A 723 19.00 -9.16 34.34
C LYS A 723 17.59 -9.12 33.73
N SER A 724 16.68 -8.24 34.18
CA SER A 724 15.32 -8.12 33.65
C SER A 724 15.29 -7.84 32.15
N TYR A 725 16.25 -7.06 31.65
CA TYR A 725 16.37 -6.70 30.23
C TYR A 725 16.97 -7.78 29.32
N ARG A 726 17.35 -8.96 29.86
CA ARG A 726 17.78 -10.10 29.04
C ARG A 726 16.59 -10.62 28.25
N GLY A 727 16.74 -10.82 26.95
CA GLY A 727 15.68 -11.24 26.05
C GLY A 727 14.71 -10.12 25.68
N SER A 728 14.85 -8.92 26.24
CA SER A 728 13.96 -7.76 26.02
C SER A 728 14.26 -7.01 24.72
N ARG A 729 14.62 -7.74 23.67
CA ARG A 729 14.79 -7.18 22.33
C ARG A 729 13.51 -7.33 21.55
N ASN A 730 13.08 -6.25 20.91
CA ASN A 730 11.81 -6.21 20.19
C ASN A 730 11.66 -7.28 19.09
N PHE A 731 12.76 -7.84 18.58
CA PHE A 731 12.67 -8.91 17.60
C PHE A 731 12.35 -10.28 18.20
N VAL A 732 12.61 -10.47 19.49
CA VAL A 732 12.40 -11.75 20.19
C VAL A 732 10.93 -12.17 20.09
N GLN A 733 9.99 -11.22 20.14
CA GLN A 733 8.57 -11.48 19.90
C GLN A 733 8.33 -12.27 18.60
N LYS A 734 8.86 -11.74 17.49
CA LYS A 734 8.70 -12.33 16.17
C LYS A 734 9.50 -13.63 16.06
N LEU A 735 10.73 -13.67 16.58
CA LEU A 735 11.56 -14.87 16.62
C LEU A 735 10.83 -16.03 17.32
N VAL A 736 10.23 -15.79 18.49
CA VAL A 736 9.51 -16.83 19.24
C VAL A 736 8.35 -17.38 18.41
N SER A 737 7.48 -16.51 17.86
CA SER A 737 6.37 -16.92 17.00
C SER A 737 6.85 -17.72 15.77
N ASP A 738 7.86 -17.21 15.07
CA ASP A 738 8.39 -17.84 13.85
C ASP A 738 9.01 -19.22 14.16
N LYS A 739 9.74 -19.36 15.29
CA LYS A 739 10.38 -20.63 15.67
C LYS A 739 9.38 -21.70 16.11
N ILE A 740 8.29 -21.30 16.78
CA ILE A 740 7.19 -22.22 17.11
C ILE A 740 6.56 -22.75 15.82
N GLU A 741 6.19 -21.87 14.88
CA GLU A 741 5.61 -22.24 13.58
C GLU A 741 6.55 -23.14 12.75
N GLN A 742 7.84 -22.80 12.71
CA GLN A 742 8.86 -23.61 12.05
C GLN A 742 8.95 -25.00 12.68
N TYR A 743 9.00 -25.10 14.01
CA TYR A 743 9.09 -26.40 14.67
C TYR A 743 7.85 -27.26 14.38
N ILE A 744 6.63 -26.71 14.53
CA ILE A 744 5.38 -27.44 14.30
C ILE A 744 5.32 -27.94 12.85
N SER A 745 5.64 -27.07 11.88
CA SER A 745 5.62 -27.45 10.45
C SER A 745 6.68 -28.47 10.06
N HIS A 746 7.83 -28.52 10.73
CA HIS A 746 8.86 -29.54 10.47
C HIS A 746 8.53 -30.89 11.12
N PHE A 747 7.79 -30.89 12.23
CA PHE A 747 7.44 -32.09 12.99
C PHE A 747 5.93 -32.27 13.09
N THR A 748 5.20 -32.09 11.99
CA THR A 748 3.73 -32.22 11.95
C THR A 748 3.26 -33.55 12.53
N PHE A 749 3.99 -34.65 12.30
CA PHE A 749 3.67 -35.97 12.86
C PHE A 749 3.61 -35.99 14.40
N LEU A 750 4.33 -35.11 15.11
CA LEU A 750 4.26 -35.03 16.57
C LEU A 750 2.93 -34.46 17.05
N PHE A 751 2.30 -33.58 16.26
CA PHE A 751 1.11 -32.82 16.64
C PHE A 751 -0.14 -33.39 15.95
N ASP A 752 -0.11 -33.51 14.63
CA ASP A 752 -1.24 -33.95 13.79
C ASP A 752 -1.51 -35.46 13.90
N ASP A 753 -0.46 -36.30 13.82
CA ASP A 753 -0.62 -37.76 13.73
C ASP A 753 -0.72 -38.43 15.10
N LEU A 754 0.04 -37.94 16.09
CA LEU A 754 0.05 -38.46 17.46
C LEU A 754 -0.97 -37.79 18.39
N GLY A 755 -1.59 -36.68 17.94
CA GLY A 755 -2.57 -35.94 18.72
C GLY A 755 -2.00 -35.28 19.97
N ASN A 756 -0.71 -34.93 19.98
CA ASN A 756 -0.13 -34.18 21.10
C ASN A 756 -0.48 -32.70 20.93
N ASP A 757 -1.36 -32.20 21.80
CA ASP A 757 -1.80 -30.81 21.82
C ASP A 757 -0.88 -29.90 22.65
N THR A 758 0.15 -30.46 23.31
CA THR A 758 0.99 -29.74 24.28
C THR A 758 2.41 -29.49 23.76
N PHE A 759 2.77 -28.22 23.62
CA PHE A 759 4.08 -27.74 23.21
C PHE A 759 4.91 -27.25 24.42
N CYS A 760 6.01 -27.94 24.73
CA CYS A 760 6.90 -27.59 25.82
C CYS A 760 8.03 -26.63 25.39
N ILE A 761 8.20 -25.52 26.11
CA ILE A 761 9.26 -24.53 25.89
C ILE A 761 10.07 -24.34 27.18
N ASN A 762 11.40 -24.36 27.08
CA ASN A 762 12.30 -23.94 28.15
C ASN A 762 12.78 -22.51 27.87
N LEU A 763 12.67 -21.62 28.85
CA LEU A 763 13.25 -20.28 28.82
C LEU A 763 14.41 -20.25 29.80
N VAL A 764 15.64 -20.17 29.29
CA VAL A 764 16.84 -20.16 30.11
C VAL A 764 17.48 -18.79 29.99
N ASN A 765 17.58 -18.08 31.11
CA ASN A 765 18.21 -16.76 31.16
C ASN A 765 17.57 -15.67 30.27
N MET A 766 16.25 -15.74 30.02
CA MET A 766 15.48 -14.84 29.17
C MET A 766 14.83 -13.65 29.93
N GLY A 767 15.51 -13.13 30.96
CA GLY A 767 15.08 -11.96 31.74
C GLY A 767 13.64 -12.02 32.28
N ASP A 768 12.89 -10.93 32.10
CA ASP A 768 11.47 -10.81 32.50
C ASP A 768 10.50 -11.63 31.63
N CYS A 769 11.00 -12.20 30.53
CA CYS A 769 10.26 -12.98 29.54
C CYS A 769 9.10 -12.23 28.85
N ARG A 770 9.08 -10.90 28.91
CA ARG A 770 8.07 -10.03 28.29
C ARG A 770 7.89 -10.33 26.80
N GLU A 771 8.99 -10.25 26.05
CA GLU A 771 8.99 -10.43 24.60
C GLU A 771 8.57 -11.86 24.21
N VAL A 772 8.85 -12.85 25.06
CA VAL A 772 8.41 -14.23 24.84
C VAL A 772 6.89 -14.35 24.99
N LEU A 773 6.30 -13.74 26.02
CA LEU A 773 4.85 -13.72 26.20
C LEU A 773 4.16 -13.01 25.03
N LEU A 774 4.69 -11.86 24.59
CA LEU A 774 4.20 -11.16 23.41
C LEU A 774 4.34 -12.00 22.12
N GLY A 775 5.38 -12.85 22.04
CA GLY A 775 5.60 -13.76 20.93
C GLY A 775 4.55 -14.88 20.87
N LEU A 776 4.15 -15.41 22.04
CA LEU A 776 3.03 -16.34 22.15
C LEU A 776 1.70 -15.69 21.78
N ILE A 777 1.46 -14.44 22.21
CA ILE A 777 0.27 -13.67 21.79
C ILE A 777 0.23 -13.52 20.27
N GLN A 778 1.38 -13.17 19.65
CA GLN A 778 1.48 -13.05 18.20
C GLN A 778 1.18 -14.37 17.48
N PHE A 779 1.64 -15.51 18.03
CA PHE A 779 1.33 -16.83 17.51
C PHE A 779 -0.19 -17.10 17.53
N PHE A 780 -0.87 -16.90 18.67
CA PHE A 780 -2.32 -17.10 18.76
C PHE A 780 -3.11 -16.16 17.84
N VAL A 781 -2.71 -14.90 17.69
CA VAL A 781 -3.33 -13.97 16.73
C VAL A 781 -3.24 -14.49 15.29
N LYS A 782 -2.14 -15.17 14.92
CA LYS A 782 -2.01 -15.78 13.58
C LYS A 782 -2.91 -17.00 13.44
N GLU A 783 -2.98 -17.90 14.42
CA GLU A 783 -3.85 -19.09 14.39
C GLU A 783 -5.34 -18.72 14.33
N LEU A 784 -5.77 -17.68 15.06
CA LEU A 784 -7.17 -17.25 15.02
C LEU A 784 -7.57 -16.70 13.65
N LYS A 785 -6.64 -16.08 12.90
CA LYS A 785 -6.89 -15.61 11.54
C LYS A 785 -7.06 -16.73 10.51
N THR A 786 -6.59 -17.93 10.81
CA THR A 786 -6.77 -19.11 9.94
C THR A 786 -8.09 -19.85 10.19
N ASN A 787 -9.01 -19.29 10.99
CA ASN A 787 -10.29 -19.91 11.40
C ASN A 787 -10.11 -21.28 12.11
N THR A 788 -9.04 -21.43 12.87
CA THR A 788 -8.82 -22.62 13.72
C THR A 788 -9.88 -22.67 14.83
N ASP A 789 -10.42 -23.86 15.10
CA ASP A 789 -11.37 -24.05 16.20
C ASP A 789 -10.70 -23.74 17.55
N LEU A 790 -11.39 -23.01 18.43
CA LEU A 790 -10.89 -22.60 19.75
C LEU A 790 -10.53 -23.80 20.65
N ASP A 791 -11.16 -24.96 20.41
CA ASP A 791 -10.87 -26.20 21.13
C ASP A 791 -9.72 -27.02 20.52
N GLN A 792 -9.21 -26.62 19.36
CA GLN A 792 -8.05 -27.22 18.69
C GLN A 792 -6.77 -26.39 18.85
N LEU A 793 -6.83 -25.29 19.59
CA LEU A 793 -5.67 -24.44 19.85
C LEU A 793 -4.59 -25.19 20.63
N MET A 794 -3.34 -24.89 20.29
CA MET A 794 -2.19 -25.51 20.94
C MET A 794 -2.04 -25.07 22.40
N HIS A 795 -1.74 -26.02 23.28
CA HIS A 795 -1.44 -25.77 24.67
C HIS A 795 0.08 -25.61 24.86
N PHE A 796 0.51 -24.63 25.63
CA PHE A 796 1.92 -24.36 25.90
C PHE A 796 2.28 -24.66 27.35
N THR A 797 3.35 -25.41 27.55
CA THR A 797 4.01 -25.59 28.86
C THR A 797 5.34 -24.86 28.85
N ILE A 798 5.45 -23.79 29.64
CA ILE A 798 6.63 -22.92 29.70
C ILE A 798 7.39 -23.20 31.00
N ASN A 799 8.64 -23.65 30.92
CA ASN A 799 9.53 -23.78 32.08
C ASN A 799 10.55 -22.65 32.08
N ILE A 800 10.52 -21.81 33.11
CA ILE A 800 11.36 -20.61 33.22
C ILE A 800 12.50 -20.89 34.21
N TYR A 801 13.74 -20.97 33.71
CA TYR A 801 14.94 -21.16 34.50
C TYR A 801 15.65 -19.81 34.68
N SER A 802 15.47 -19.22 35.86
CA SER A 802 16.07 -17.95 36.27
C SER A 802 17.01 -18.14 37.46
N GLN A 803 17.97 -17.22 37.64
CA GLN A 803 18.81 -17.14 38.83
C GLN A 803 18.24 -16.17 39.91
N THR A 804 17.28 -15.31 39.54
CA THR A 804 16.76 -14.22 40.39
C THR A 804 15.25 -14.32 40.63
N ASN A 805 14.79 -13.96 41.84
CA ASN A 805 13.38 -13.83 42.22
C ASN A 805 12.74 -12.52 41.68
N GLY A 806 13.14 -12.06 40.50
CA GLY A 806 12.62 -10.85 39.88
C GLY A 806 11.18 -11.02 39.39
N TYR A 807 10.51 -9.90 39.10
CA TYR A 807 9.23 -9.90 38.41
C TYR A 807 9.38 -10.54 37.02
N ASN A 808 8.36 -11.28 36.59
CA ASN A 808 8.31 -11.92 35.29
C ASN A 808 6.92 -11.70 34.70
N ASP A 809 6.85 -11.36 33.42
CA ASP A 809 5.61 -10.97 32.74
C ASP A 809 4.61 -12.13 32.66
N PHE A 810 5.06 -13.39 32.69
CA PHE A 810 4.13 -14.53 32.78
C PHE A 810 3.29 -14.53 34.07
N SER A 811 3.67 -13.76 35.10
CA SER A 811 2.85 -13.59 36.30
C SER A 811 1.51 -12.89 36.02
N VAL A 812 1.40 -12.10 34.93
CA VAL A 812 0.12 -11.45 34.57
C VAL A 812 -0.96 -12.46 34.20
N LEU A 813 -0.59 -13.67 33.77
CA LEU A 813 -1.53 -14.76 33.48
C LEU A 813 -2.37 -15.19 34.69
N SER A 814 -1.93 -14.87 35.91
CA SER A 814 -2.64 -15.20 37.15
C SER A 814 -3.78 -14.23 37.51
N ASP A 815 -3.82 -13.04 36.89
CA ASP A 815 -4.80 -11.99 37.17
C ASP A 815 -5.44 -11.51 35.86
N GLN A 816 -6.70 -11.87 35.65
CA GLN A 816 -7.43 -11.58 34.41
C GLN A 816 -7.53 -10.07 34.11
N LYS A 817 -7.61 -9.22 35.14
CA LYS A 817 -7.66 -7.77 34.94
C LYS A 817 -6.33 -7.24 34.45
N LYS A 818 -5.23 -7.63 35.10
CA LYS A 818 -3.88 -7.24 34.69
C LYS A 818 -3.50 -7.79 33.32
N LEU A 819 -3.90 -9.03 33.01
CA LEU A 819 -3.69 -9.62 31.69
C LEU A 819 -4.40 -8.83 30.60
N ARG A 820 -5.64 -8.40 30.85
CA ARG A 820 -6.38 -7.57 29.89
C ARG A 820 -5.73 -6.20 29.68
N GLU A 821 -5.37 -5.51 30.76
CA GLU A 821 -4.64 -4.23 30.69
C GLU A 821 -3.30 -4.39 29.95
N TYR A 822 -2.59 -5.49 30.19
CA TYR A 822 -1.36 -5.83 29.49
C TYR A 822 -1.56 -6.01 27.98
N ILE A 823 -2.59 -6.75 27.58
CA ILE A 823 -2.94 -6.97 26.16
C ILE A 823 -3.35 -5.66 25.48
N GLU A 824 -4.09 -4.79 26.17
CA GLU A 824 -4.51 -3.49 25.63
C GLU A 824 -3.31 -2.56 25.43
N ASN A 825 -2.33 -2.61 26.33
CA ASN A 825 -1.14 -1.77 26.26
C ASN A 825 -0.10 -2.27 25.24
N TYR A 826 0.08 -3.59 25.09
CA TYR A 826 1.20 -4.17 24.35
C TYR A 826 0.81 -5.10 23.19
N GLY A 827 -0.40 -5.64 23.21
CA GLY A 827 -0.91 -6.55 22.19
C GLY A 827 -1.13 -5.87 20.84
N ARG A 828 -0.84 -6.57 19.73
CA ARG A 828 -0.98 -6.05 18.37
C ARG A 828 -1.87 -6.96 17.52
N GLY A 829 -2.77 -6.35 16.75
CA GLY A 829 -3.66 -7.07 15.85
C GLY A 829 -4.72 -7.92 16.57
N ILE A 830 -5.09 -7.52 17.78
CA ILE A 830 -6.07 -8.17 18.64
C ILE A 830 -7.36 -7.36 18.54
N GLU A 831 -8.45 -8.01 18.14
CA GLU A 831 -9.76 -7.37 18.01
C GLU A 831 -10.49 -7.29 19.35
N ASP A 832 -10.39 -8.35 20.17
CA ASP A 832 -10.99 -8.44 21.50
C ASP A 832 -9.92 -8.84 22.55
N SER A 833 -9.60 -7.90 23.45
CA SER A 833 -8.63 -8.11 24.53
C SER A 833 -9.13 -9.12 25.59
N GLY A 834 -10.44 -9.21 25.79
CA GLY A 834 -11.07 -10.12 26.74
C GLY A 834 -11.04 -11.57 26.25
N GLU A 835 -11.35 -11.80 24.97
CA GLU A 835 -11.24 -13.13 24.35
C GLU A 835 -9.79 -13.62 24.37
N MET A 836 -8.84 -12.76 23.97
CA MET A 836 -7.42 -13.11 23.99
C MET A 836 -6.93 -13.45 25.41
N ALA A 837 -7.37 -12.72 26.44
CA ALA A 837 -7.03 -13.03 27.83
C ALA A 837 -7.52 -14.43 28.26
N LEU A 838 -8.71 -14.85 27.80
CA LEU A 838 -9.25 -16.19 28.06
C LEU A 838 -8.43 -17.27 27.34
N ILE A 839 -8.07 -17.04 26.08
CA ILE A 839 -7.25 -17.97 25.29
C ILE A 839 -5.89 -18.19 25.98
N LEU A 840 -5.19 -17.11 26.35
CA LEU A 840 -3.88 -17.20 26.98
C LEU A 840 -3.93 -17.91 28.34
N SER A 841 -4.94 -17.61 29.16
CA SER A 841 -5.10 -18.23 30.49
C SER A 841 -5.52 -19.71 30.43
N LYS A 842 -6.31 -20.11 29.41
CA LYS A 842 -6.69 -21.52 29.17
C LYS A 842 -5.50 -22.32 28.63
N ASN A 843 -4.74 -21.76 27.68
CA ASN A 843 -3.81 -22.52 26.85
C ASN A 843 -2.34 -22.40 27.28
N ILE A 844 -1.96 -21.48 28.19
CA ILE A 844 -0.57 -21.33 28.64
C ILE A 844 -0.44 -21.74 30.12
N ARG A 845 0.46 -22.68 30.40
CA ARG A 845 0.90 -23.03 31.76
C ARG A 845 2.37 -22.70 31.93
N CYS A 846 2.72 -21.91 32.94
CA CYS A 846 4.11 -21.57 33.25
C CYS A 846 4.57 -22.16 34.60
N TYR A 847 5.84 -22.56 34.65
CA TYR A 847 6.49 -23.13 35.83
C TYR A 847 7.85 -22.45 36.06
N TYR A 848 8.01 -21.82 37.22
CA TYR A 848 9.28 -21.24 37.65
C TYR A 848 10.18 -22.33 38.24
N ARG A 849 11.39 -22.46 37.70
CA ARG A 849 12.36 -23.52 38.04
C ARG A 849 13.72 -22.93 38.39
N SER A 850 14.50 -23.71 39.14
CA SER A 850 15.83 -23.27 39.55
C SER A 850 16.85 -23.55 38.45
N SER A 851 17.59 -22.53 38.04
CA SER A 851 18.72 -22.67 37.10
C SER A 851 19.80 -23.66 37.59
N LYS A 852 19.85 -23.94 38.90
CA LYS A 852 20.79 -24.89 39.53
C LYS A 852 20.35 -26.35 39.48
N GLU A 853 19.18 -26.66 38.94
CA GLU A 853 18.72 -28.04 38.78
C GLU A 853 19.75 -28.91 38.04
N ALA A 854 19.90 -30.16 38.47
CA ALA A 854 20.86 -31.09 37.87
C ALA A 854 20.51 -31.41 36.41
N THR A 855 19.21 -31.52 36.12
CA THR A 855 18.65 -31.83 34.80
C THR A 855 17.46 -30.93 34.53
N TYR A 856 17.35 -30.38 33.32
CA TYR A 856 16.20 -29.58 32.90
C TYR A 856 15.09 -30.48 32.35
N GLN A 857 13.86 -30.00 32.45
CA GLN A 857 12.68 -30.66 31.87
C GLN A 857 12.77 -30.72 30.35
N TYR A 858 12.11 -31.73 29.79
CA TYR A 858 11.99 -31.87 28.35
C TYR A 858 11.33 -30.65 27.70
N ALA A 859 11.90 -30.18 26.59
CA ALA A 859 11.29 -29.17 25.74
C ALA A 859 11.46 -29.46 24.24
N HIS A 860 10.47 -29.05 23.46
CA HIS A 860 10.60 -29.00 22.00
C HIS A 860 11.57 -27.89 21.60
N LEU A 861 11.40 -26.70 22.20
CA LEU A 861 12.25 -25.54 22.01
C LEU A 861 12.83 -25.06 23.34
N ALA A 862 14.13 -24.77 23.36
CA ALA A 862 14.74 -23.97 24.41
C ALA A 862 15.21 -22.64 23.84
N PHE A 863 14.74 -21.52 24.40
CA PHE A 863 15.31 -20.20 24.15
C PHE A 863 16.35 -19.91 25.22
N TYR A 864 17.55 -19.52 24.79
CA TYR A 864 18.68 -19.28 25.68
C TYR A 864 19.45 -18.04 25.28
N GLU A 865 19.64 -17.11 26.22
CA GLU A 865 20.60 -16.01 26.07
C GLU A 865 21.86 -16.32 26.90
N MET A 866 23.03 -16.22 26.27
CA MET A 866 24.31 -16.55 26.91
C MET A 866 24.67 -15.56 28.02
N GLU A 867 25.25 -16.04 29.12
CA GLU A 867 25.78 -15.15 30.16
C GLU A 867 27.15 -14.61 29.72
N SER A 868 27.29 -13.29 29.60
CA SER A 868 28.63 -12.69 29.54
C SER A 868 29.29 -12.75 30.91
N SER A 869 30.59 -13.06 30.95
CA SER A 869 31.35 -12.96 32.20
C SER A 869 31.26 -11.53 32.73
N GLU A 870 30.91 -11.38 34.01
CA GLU A 870 30.83 -10.06 34.68
C GLU A 870 32.21 -9.39 34.84
N ASP A 871 33.29 -10.08 34.48
CA ASP A 871 34.64 -9.53 34.47
C ASP A 871 34.78 -8.45 33.39
N ARG A 872 35.13 -7.24 33.86
CA ARG A 872 35.23 -6.00 33.10
C ARG A 872 36.35 -6.07 32.06
N GLY A 873 36.05 -6.65 30.90
CA GLY A 873 36.96 -6.67 29.76
C GLY A 873 37.24 -5.26 29.23
N THR A 874 38.51 -4.97 28.96
CA THR A 874 38.90 -3.83 28.13
C THR A 874 39.63 -4.35 26.90
N SER A 875 39.37 -3.74 25.76
CA SER A 875 40.02 -4.14 24.51
C SER A 875 40.27 -2.94 23.62
N ARG A 876 41.15 -3.13 22.65
CA ARG A 876 41.51 -2.12 21.66
C ARG A 876 40.47 -2.05 20.55
N MET A 877 39.83 -0.90 20.40
CA MET A 877 38.81 -0.62 19.38
C MET A 877 39.36 -0.86 17.96
N ASP A 878 40.61 -0.49 17.69
CA ASP A 878 41.25 -0.64 16.37
C ASP A 878 41.64 -2.07 16.01
N SER A 879 41.54 -3.01 16.97
CA SER A 879 41.76 -4.44 16.74
C SER A 879 40.49 -5.18 16.31
N ILE A 880 39.30 -4.60 16.57
CA ILE A 880 38.00 -5.23 16.36
C ILE A 880 37.27 -4.55 15.19
N ALA A 881 36.71 -5.36 14.30
CA ALA A 881 35.94 -4.90 13.13
C ALA A 881 34.83 -3.93 13.55
N THR A 882 34.57 -2.90 12.76
CA THR A 882 33.51 -1.93 13.04
C THR A 882 32.11 -2.55 12.90
N GLY A 883 31.23 -2.26 13.86
CA GLY A 883 29.78 -2.50 13.72
C GLY A 883 29.04 -1.33 13.08
N MET A 884 29.74 -0.26 12.70
CA MET A 884 29.14 0.91 12.05
C MET A 884 28.99 0.69 10.54
N ALA A 885 27.78 0.94 10.04
CA ALA A 885 27.46 1.06 8.62
C ALA A 885 26.97 2.49 8.30
N LEU A 886 27.00 2.87 7.02
CA LEU A 886 26.59 4.21 6.54
C LEU A 886 27.23 5.36 7.35
N GLY A 887 28.53 5.26 7.65
CA GLY A 887 29.25 6.30 8.40
C GLY A 887 28.85 6.46 9.87
N GLY A 888 28.09 5.50 10.43
CA GLY A 888 27.61 5.50 11.81
C GLY A 888 26.10 5.70 11.95
N LEU A 889 25.37 5.92 10.84
CA LEU A 889 23.91 6.04 10.85
C LEU A 889 23.20 4.73 11.20
N ILE A 890 23.86 3.60 10.91
CA ILE A 890 23.45 2.29 11.40
C ILE A 890 24.61 1.76 12.23
N SER A 891 24.33 1.28 13.44
CA SER A 891 25.34 0.79 14.36
C SER A 891 24.90 -0.50 15.02
N GLY A 892 25.86 -1.41 15.24
CA GLY A 892 25.69 -2.65 15.98
C GLY A 892 26.91 -2.96 16.83
N THR A 893 26.80 -3.98 17.68
CA THR A 893 27.93 -4.47 18.49
C THR A 893 28.56 -5.71 17.86
N PRO A 894 29.75 -5.60 17.24
CA PRO A 894 30.47 -6.75 16.71
C PRO A 894 30.95 -7.66 17.84
N SER A 895 30.92 -8.98 17.60
CA SER A 895 31.60 -9.98 18.42
C SER A 895 32.72 -10.62 17.62
N VAL A 896 33.91 -10.75 18.22
CA VAL A 896 35.08 -11.34 17.58
C VAL A 896 35.76 -12.32 18.54
N LEU A 897 36.08 -13.51 18.04
CA LEU A 897 36.90 -14.49 18.75
C LEU A 897 38.34 -13.98 18.87
N ASN A 898 38.84 -13.88 20.10
CA ASN A 898 40.22 -13.54 20.39
C ASN A 898 40.81 -14.56 21.37
N TYR A 899 41.62 -15.49 20.84
CA TYR A 899 42.06 -16.71 21.53
C TYR A 899 40.87 -17.54 22.03
N ASP A 900 40.70 -17.72 23.34
CA ASP A 900 39.62 -18.52 23.94
C ASP A 900 38.42 -17.69 24.41
N TRP A 901 38.40 -16.38 24.09
CA TRP A 901 37.38 -15.44 24.54
C TRP A 901 36.73 -14.72 23.37
N TYR A 902 35.41 -14.75 23.31
CA TYR A 902 34.64 -13.87 22.43
C TYR A 902 34.52 -12.51 23.07
N LYS A 903 34.89 -11.45 22.35
CA LYS A 903 34.81 -10.06 22.83
C LYS A 903 33.77 -9.27 22.04
N THR A 904 32.84 -8.66 22.76
CA THR A 904 31.75 -7.86 22.18
C THR A 904 31.78 -6.42 22.69
N GLY A 905 31.81 -5.45 21.78
CA GLY A 905 31.89 -4.03 22.12
C GLY A 905 32.16 -3.13 20.90
N PHE A 906 32.57 -1.88 21.13
CA PHE A 906 32.73 -0.90 20.05
C PHE A 906 34.05 -1.06 19.27
N GLY A 907 33.97 -1.49 18.01
CA GLY A 907 35.12 -1.65 17.10
C GLY A 907 35.26 -0.50 16.10
N THR A 908 36.50 -0.17 15.73
CA THR A 908 36.82 0.88 14.72
C THR A 908 37.67 0.37 13.57
N LYS A 909 38.09 -0.90 13.57
CA LYS A 909 38.82 -1.48 12.45
C LYS A 909 37.94 -1.45 11.19
N PHE A 910 38.45 -0.87 10.11
CA PHE A 910 37.74 -0.60 8.86
C PHE A 910 36.64 0.48 8.91
N ALA A 911 36.48 1.20 10.03
CA ALA A 911 35.54 2.31 10.11
C ALA A 911 35.94 3.50 9.24
N LYS A 912 34.96 4.11 8.55
CA LYS A 912 35.13 5.40 7.90
C LYS A 912 35.30 6.48 8.97
N LYS A 913 36.29 7.35 8.82
CA LYS A 913 36.52 8.50 9.71
C LYS A 913 35.57 9.65 9.36
N THR A 914 34.49 9.78 10.12
CA THR A 914 33.54 10.89 10.14
C THR A 914 33.55 11.59 11.50
N THR A 915 33.03 12.82 11.59
CA THR A 915 32.86 13.53 12.87
C THR A 915 32.07 12.68 13.88
N LEU A 916 30.99 12.04 13.42
CA LEU A 916 30.17 11.13 14.24
C LEU A 916 31.00 9.94 14.77
N SER A 917 31.74 9.24 13.90
CA SER A 917 32.56 8.10 14.30
C SER A 917 33.70 8.50 15.26
N GLN A 918 34.26 9.70 15.10
CA GLN A 918 35.31 10.22 15.97
C GLN A 918 34.76 10.55 17.36
N LEU A 919 33.60 11.21 17.40
CA LEU A 919 32.92 11.51 18.65
C LEU A 919 32.53 10.22 19.39
N ALA A 920 31.95 9.23 18.69
CA ALA A 920 31.63 7.92 19.24
C ALA A 920 32.88 7.22 19.82
N LYS A 921 34.00 7.23 19.09
CA LYS A 921 35.27 6.67 19.57
C LYS A 921 35.75 7.33 20.86
N ILE A 922 35.71 8.66 20.94
CA ILE A 922 36.12 9.40 22.13
C ILE A 922 35.22 9.05 23.31
N TYR A 923 33.90 9.07 23.14
CA TYR A 923 32.96 8.70 24.21
C TYR A 923 33.22 7.29 24.75
N ASN A 924 33.42 6.29 23.88
CA ASN A 924 33.74 4.93 24.31
C ASN A 924 35.02 4.85 25.14
N ALA A 925 36.07 5.56 24.73
CA ALA A 925 37.32 5.62 25.46
C ALA A 925 37.19 6.33 26.82
N MET A 926 36.36 7.37 26.88
CA MET A 926 36.10 8.11 28.13
C MET A 926 35.22 7.32 29.10
N PHE A 927 34.13 6.71 28.65
CA PHE A 927 33.27 5.89 29.52
C PHE A 927 34.01 4.70 30.12
N ARG A 928 35.08 4.20 29.47
CA ARG A 928 35.98 3.20 30.07
C ARG A 928 36.59 3.69 31.39
N VAL A 929 37.01 4.96 31.45
CA VAL A 929 37.74 5.54 32.60
C VAL A 929 36.90 6.51 33.44
N ALA A 930 35.66 6.78 33.02
CA ALA A 930 34.73 7.69 33.68
C ALA A 930 34.63 7.44 35.18
N PHE A 931 34.65 8.53 35.94
CA PHE A 931 34.53 8.57 37.40
C PHE A 931 35.58 7.72 38.14
N SER A 932 36.74 7.46 37.51
CA SER A 932 37.84 6.66 38.08
C SER A 932 39.20 7.35 37.94
N GLY A 933 40.18 6.91 38.75
CA GLY A 933 41.57 7.35 38.62
C GLY A 933 42.36 6.61 37.53
N SER A 934 41.68 5.94 36.59
CA SER A 934 42.31 5.18 35.51
C SER A 934 42.79 6.12 34.40
N SER A 935 43.93 5.82 33.79
CA SER A 935 44.47 6.60 32.67
C SER A 935 43.62 6.45 31.40
N TYR A 936 43.32 7.56 30.74
CA TYR A 936 42.64 7.63 29.45
C TYR A 936 43.52 7.07 28.33
N GLU A 937 42.97 6.17 27.52
CA GLU A 937 43.63 5.62 26.33
C GLU A 937 42.68 5.73 25.13
N PRO A 938 43.00 6.54 24.10
CA PRO A 938 42.08 6.84 23.00
C PRO A 938 41.63 5.64 22.16
N GLU A 939 42.34 4.51 22.21
CA GLU A 939 42.05 3.31 21.41
C GLU A 939 41.38 2.20 22.22
N SER A 940 41.08 2.40 23.50
CA SER A 940 40.56 1.33 24.35
C SER A 940 39.18 1.66 24.89
N ALA A 941 38.28 0.67 24.87
CA ALA A 941 36.90 0.80 25.30
C ALA A 941 36.48 -0.37 26.21
N ILE A 942 35.25 -0.31 26.70
CA ILE A 942 34.62 -1.39 27.48
C ILE A 942 34.16 -2.49 26.52
N PHE A 943 34.47 -3.74 26.86
CA PHE A 943 34.01 -4.94 26.14
C PHE A 943 33.41 -5.92 27.14
N THR A 944 32.40 -6.66 26.69
CA THR A 944 31.95 -7.88 27.39
C THR A 944 32.64 -9.09 26.79
N GLU A 945 32.93 -10.07 27.62
CA GLU A 945 33.64 -11.28 27.21
C GLU A 945 32.79 -12.52 27.51
N ILE A 946 32.89 -13.53 26.64
CA ILE A 946 32.28 -14.85 26.83
C ILE A 946 33.40 -15.87 26.69
N SER A 947 33.55 -16.72 27.71
CA SER A 947 34.49 -17.84 27.65
C SER A 947 33.96 -18.88 26.67
N ARG A 948 34.86 -19.48 25.90
CA ARG A 948 34.52 -20.62 25.06
C ARG A 948 34.11 -21.88 25.86
N SER A 949 34.42 -21.98 27.15
CA SER A 949 34.30 -23.21 27.96
C SER A 949 33.10 -23.25 28.94
N GLU A 950 31.87 -23.03 28.50
CA GLU A 950 30.64 -23.15 29.34
C GLU A 950 30.04 -24.58 29.34
N GLU A 951 30.87 -25.60 29.54
CA GLU A 951 30.50 -27.01 29.28
C GLU A 951 29.32 -27.53 30.13
N GLY A 952 29.16 -27.05 31.36
CA GLY A 952 28.19 -27.61 32.32
C GLY A 952 26.73 -27.19 32.11
N LEU A 953 26.47 -25.92 31.76
CA LEU A 953 25.10 -25.42 31.55
C LEU A 953 24.58 -25.80 30.16
N LEU A 954 25.41 -25.59 29.13
CA LEU A 954 25.06 -25.89 27.74
C LEU A 954 24.71 -27.37 27.55
N GLY A 955 25.45 -28.29 28.18
CA GLY A 955 25.14 -29.73 28.15
C GLY A 955 23.71 -30.04 28.63
N LYS A 956 23.27 -29.42 29.74
CA LYS A 956 21.91 -29.62 30.27
C LYS A 956 20.83 -29.11 29.31
N ILE A 957 21.07 -27.97 28.66
CA ILE A 957 20.12 -27.38 27.70
C ILE A 957 20.03 -28.29 26.47
N TYR A 958 21.17 -28.73 25.94
CA TYR A 958 21.23 -29.62 24.77
C TYR A 958 20.59 -30.98 25.03
N ASP A 959 20.82 -31.61 26.19
CA ASP A 959 20.30 -32.94 26.48
C ASP A 959 18.77 -32.93 26.75
N SER A 960 18.24 -31.82 27.27
CA SER A 960 16.82 -31.68 27.61
C SER A 960 15.93 -31.19 26.45
N SER A 961 16.51 -30.67 25.37
CA SER A 961 15.76 -29.95 24.34
C SER A 961 15.99 -30.54 22.95
N ASN A 962 14.97 -30.48 22.08
CA ASN A 962 15.16 -30.91 20.69
C ASN A 962 15.88 -29.84 19.89
N TRP A 963 15.39 -28.61 19.92
CA TRP A 963 16.00 -27.43 19.31
C TRP A 963 16.40 -26.44 20.41
N VAL A 964 17.62 -25.93 20.32
CA VAL A 964 18.10 -24.85 21.19
C VAL A 964 18.32 -23.62 20.32
N VAL A 965 17.56 -22.57 20.62
CA VAL A 965 17.62 -21.26 19.97
C VAL A 965 18.42 -20.33 20.86
N PHE A 966 19.64 -20.04 20.45
CA PHE A 966 20.45 -18.97 21.04
C PHE A 966 19.88 -17.64 20.59
N VAL A 967 19.46 -16.81 21.54
CA VAL A 967 18.88 -15.48 21.30
C VAL A 967 19.98 -14.44 21.47
N ASP A 968 20.18 -13.60 20.45
CA ASP A 968 21.32 -12.68 20.34
C ASP A 968 22.66 -13.30 20.78
N PRO A 969 23.10 -14.38 20.11
CA PRO A 969 24.39 -14.97 20.42
C PRO A 969 25.50 -13.95 20.17
N LYS A 970 26.19 -13.58 21.24
CA LYS A 970 27.43 -12.78 21.19
C LYS A 970 28.63 -13.62 20.73
N VAL A 971 28.40 -14.63 19.90
CA VAL A 971 29.39 -15.57 19.35
C VAL A 971 29.09 -15.80 17.87
N ASP A 972 30.08 -16.25 17.11
CA ASP A 972 29.89 -16.59 15.69
C ASP A 972 29.63 -18.09 15.50
N LEU A 973 29.36 -18.50 14.26
CA LEU A 973 29.10 -19.91 13.93
C LEU A 973 30.29 -20.85 14.24
N SER A 974 31.51 -20.30 14.38
CA SER A 974 32.69 -21.11 14.70
C SER A 974 32.63 -21.65 16.14
N PHE A 975 31.91 -20.97 17.04
CA PHE A 975 31.65 -21.44 18.40
C PHE A 975 31.03 -22.85 18.40
N PHE A 976 30.09 -23.11 17.48
CA PHE A 976 29.34 -24.37 17.40
C PHE A 976 30.00 -25.44 16.51
N THR A 977 31.06 -25.11 15.77
CA THR A 977 31.66 -26.01 14.75
C THR A 977 33.12 -26.37 14.99
N ALA A 978 33.87 -25.58 15.77
CA ALA A 978 35.33 -25.69 15.85
C ALA A 978 35.87 -26.48 17.06
N ASP A 979 35.03 -27.08 17.90
CA ASP A 979 35.46 -27.76 19.14
C ASP A 979 35.28 -29.29 19.09
N GLN A 980 36.22 -30.02 19.70
CA GLN A 980 36.13 -31.49 19.85
C GLN A 980 34.96 -31.92 20.75
N ASN A 981 34.46 -31.02 21.61
CA ASN A 981 33.36 -31.27 22.55
C ASN A 981 31.96 -31.00 21.95
N HIS A 982 31.87 -30.45 20.74
CA HIS A 982 30.63 -30.17 20.01
C HIS A 982 30.41 -31.08 18.79
N GLN A 983 31.12 -32.22 18.70
CA GLN A 983 31.11 -33.12 17.53
C GLN A 983 29.72 -33.66 17.14
N ASP A 984 28.73 -33.64 18.05
CA ASP A 984 27.35 -34.09 17.79
C ASP A 984 26.34 -32.94 17.58
N LEU A 985 26.78 -31.68 17.58
CA LEU A 985 25.91 -30.51 17.39
C LEU A 985 25.81 -30.12 15.92
N THR A 986 24.57 -29.97 15.43
CA THR A 986 24.27 -29.50 14.08
C THR A 986 23.56 -28.15 14.16
N ILE A 987 24.05 -27.18 13.37
CA ILE A 987 23.36 -25.91 13.17
C ILE A 987 22.21 -26.16 12.19
N ILE A 988 20.97 -25.90 12.63
CA ILE A 988 19.76 -26.03 11.81
C ILE A 988 19.56 -24.76 10.98
N HIS A 989 19.65 -23.61 11.64
CA HIS A 989 19.32 -22.31 11.07
C HIS A 989 20.02 -21.20 11.85
N TYR A 990 20.33 -20.09 11.20
CA TYR A 990 20.72 -18.84 11.85
C TYR A 990 20.09 -17.66 11.09
N SER A 991 19.81 -16.57 11.79
CA SER A 991 19.25 -15.33 11.22
C SER A 991 20.07 -14.12 11.65
N ASP A 992 20.23 -13.17 10.75
CA ASP A 992 20.78 -11.82 10.96
C ASP A 992 19.82 -10.73 10.45
N GLN A 993 18.56 -11.10 10.18
CA GLN A 993 17.61 -10.26 9.44
C GLN A 993 16.70 -9.42 10.34
N TYR A 994 16.60 -9.76 11.62
CA TYR A 994 15.71 -9.10 12.56
C TYR A 994 16.27 -7.76 13.04
N THR A 995 17.57 -7.64 13.33
CA THR A 995 18.19 -6.37 13.74
C THR A 995 19.03 -5.72 12.63
N SER A 996 19.77 -4.66 12.98
CA SER A 996 20.80 -4.05 12.14
C SER A 996 22.20 -4.30 12.69
N SER A 997 22.30 -5.20 13.67
CA SER A 997 23.57 -5.54 14.29
C SER A 997 24.44 -6.32 13.29
N SER A 998 25.76 -6.25 13.47
CA SER A 998 26.71 -7.05 12.70
C SER A 998 26.78 -8.52 13.15
N GLY A 999 25.97 -8.90 14.15
CA GLY A 999 25.91 -10.25 14.72
C GLY A 999 24.67 -11.01 14.27
N TYR A 1000 24.53 -12.24 14.77
CA TYR A 1000 23.33 -13.04 14.52
C TYR A 1000 22.25 -12.69 15.55
N ASP A 1001 21.01 -12.59 15.11
CA ASP A 1001 19.83 -12.43 15.96
C ASP A 1001 19.44 -13.74 16.63
N ASP A 1002 19.56 -14.85 15.90
CA ASP A 1002 19.39 -16.19 16.43
C ASP A 1002 20.31 -17.21 15.77
N ILE A 1003 20.76 -18.18 16.54
CA ILE A 1003 21.38 -19.41 16.05
C ILE A 1003 20.63 -20.59 16.65
N THR A 1004 20.06 -21.45 15.81
CA THR A 1004 19.33 -22.66 16.21
C THR A 1004 20.19 -23.89 15.98
N VAL A 1005 20.39 -24.68 17.03
CA VAL A 1005 21.18 -25.91 16.99
C VAL A 1005 20.41 -27.11 17.54
N THR A 1006 20.87 -28.32 17.19
CA THR A 1006 20.35 -29.58 17.75
C THR A 1006 21.45 -30.61 17.96
N LYS A 1007 21.27 -31.46 18.97
CA LYS A 1007 22.06 -32.68 19.21
C LYS A 1007 21.33 -33.96 18.76
N LYS A 1008 20.04 -33.86 18.40
CA LYS A 1008 19.20 -35.00 18.02
C LYS A 1008 19.14 -35.12 16.50
N ILE A 1009 20.21 -35.67 15.92
CA ILE A 1009 20.23 -36.03 14.50
C ILE A 1009 19.42 -37.32 14.35
N ALA A 1010 18.33 -37.28 13.58
CA ALA A 1010 17.63 -38.50 13.19
C ALA A 1010 18.62 -39.39 12.43
N ALA A 1011 18.87 -40.59 12.94
CA ALA A 1011 19.48 -41.64 12.12
C ALA A 1011 18.52 -41.91 10.96
N VAL A 1012 18.94 -41.52 9.75
CA VAL A 1012 18.22 -41.81 8.49
C VAL A 1012 18.14 -43.32 8.28
#